data_AF-A0A0J1EEW8-F1
#
_entry.id   AF-A0A0J1EEW8-F1
#
_cell.length_a   1.000
_cell.length_b   1.000
_cell.length_c   1.000
_cell.angle_alpha   90.00
_cell.angle_beta   90.00
_cell.angle_gamma   90.00
#
_symmetry.space_group_name_H-M   'P 1'
#
loop_
_entity.id
_entity.type
_entity.pdbx_description
1 polymer ?
#
loop_
_entity_poly.entity_id
_entity_poly.type
_entity_poly.pdbx_seq_one_letter_code
_entity_poly.pdbx_strand_id
1 'polypeptide(L)'
;MDLSVVVACQRFPFRGCVGILCVLLSISTGLSAPPTTTLRQAVPLETQLQEADPLDLALQARRRGDAKRGALVYFKSAANCVSCHGDGTSDSLLGPPLASIGIELTSVDLVDALLRPSKRIRKGYETYTVLTMDGEVFKGMLVGQDDDSITMRLGQTPEKDFTLARDEIEVMKKDEQSMMPAGLMKSIKSQRDFLDLLQYVMTVASGGEVAEKMLRPSPEQLLVKDDSVNLDHAGILRSLRSRDIDEGRLLYEGDCANCHGTNGQQAALPTARAFSAQELKFGADPYKMFMTLTKGNGLMGPMPYLTPHQRYQVVHYIRETLMKDQNPGYEPISDTYLQTLPKGTEDGKRFEIQQRDFGLALGSQLRRDYPSVLTLPLGDLTVSYNLHTMDLADVWTGGFLDLSETQHQRPRGEGTANPDGDPVAGLAGWKWGHDGELDYSREDCLPRGPLPQTWMDYRGYHLLGDEVVLSYQIDGRDILERAVVIDSRTLARELWIGPGDSLVLSVGKGPADANDWKVDQATGIASLQNSESTNQAFIAASVSGQTSVSGKNSDVSWERATEQRLKLTIPADQSARSVRVTVGVGETDGELVAFQTLSEEARNQPVADLSSLIQRPSSGPAPQQWPGEITTVGTLGLEQEGYALDTLTRPDSTPWNTWFRTTALDFFEDGRMAIAMHGGDIWIVSGIDETLDELRWKRYAAGLYEPFGVKVVDGDVFVTCKDRLVRLHDSDGNAEADFYESFSADSDVSTNFHAFNFDLQTDPEGNFYYAKSGHGADFALPGAVWRVSKDGKEREVVCTGFRTPNGLGTLPDGRITVSDNQGQWTPASKVSIAKPGTFHGWVPTYSIPNKWEPDGGKIDIQKVVAPETFEQPLVWMPQAFDNSSGGEIWVDDERFGPLSNHLLHTSFGKGWMSMMMIQEVGEISQAAIVKLPFDFSTGIMRGRVNPHDGQVYATGLQGWNGGGRFGLEDGGVQRLRYTGTPPKMITDARVVAGGLELDLNFPVDAESVLEEDCVSIVQWDYLWSKAYGSDQYLPGTAETEAPQIGTETLIPESVQVNGVPGESGSSRLRLNLATLTPVDQLQLQLRIQAEDGEAFEEEVYWTIHVVPSGDSQ
;
A
#
# COMPACT_ATOMS: atom_id res chain seq x y z
N MET A 1 -23.58 -39.96 -28.12
CA MET A 1 -23.16 -40.77 -29.28
C MET A 1 -22.57 -39.85 -30.32
N ASP A 2 -21.39 -40.22 -30.80
CA ASP A 2 -20.60 -39.86 -31.98
C ASP A 2 -21.09 -38.84 -33.05
N LEU A 3 -20.14 -37.93 -33.38
CA LEU A 3 -19.50 -37.64 -34.69
C LEU A 3 -20.34 -37.60 -36.00
N SER A 4 -20.20 -36.50 -36.77
CA SER A 4 -19.50 -36.47 -38.11
C SER A 4 -19.94 -35.37 -39.11
N VAL A 5 -18.95 -34.59 -39.59
CA VAL A 5 -18.61 -34.25 -41.02
C VAL A 5 -19.23 -33.03 -41.78
N VAL A 6 -18.33 -32.05 -42.01
CA VAL A 6 -17.94 -31.18 -43.17
C VAL A 6 -18.69 -31.23 -44.53
N VAL A 7 -18.82 -30.09 -45.24
CA VAL A 7 -18.46 -29.83 -46.68
C VAL A 7 -18.75 -28.37 -47.13
N ALA A 8 -17.93 -27.89 -48.08
CA ALA A 8 -17.64 -26.54 -48.56
C ALA A 8 -18.56 -25.91 -49.66
N CYS A 9 -18.36 -24.61 -49.96
CA CYS A 9 -18.67 -23.92 -51.25
C CYS A 9 -17.87 -22.59 -51.35
N GLN A 10 -16.94 -22.40 -52.29
CA GLN A 10 -17.02 -21.93 -53.70
C GLN A 10 -17.28 -20.40 -53.92
N ARG A 11 -16.36 -19.76 -54.65
CA ARG A 11 -16.34 -18.37 -55.19
C ARG A 11 -16.72 -18.34 -56.68
N PHE A 12 -17.28 -17.23 -57.19
CA PHE A 12 -16.88 -16.44 -58.40
C PHE A 12 -17.95 -15.36 -58.81
N PRO A 13 -17.69 -14.38 -59.73
CA PRO A 13 -17.73 -12.92 -59.44
C PRO A 13 -18.62 -12.08 -60.40
N PHE A 14 -18.63 -10.72 -60.31
CA PHE A 14 -18.29 -9.77 -61.41
C PHE A 14 -18.43 -8.28 -61.04
N ARG A 15 -17.69 -7.47 -61.80
CA ARG A 15 -17.33 -6.04 -61.76
C ARG A 15 -18.44 -5.02 -62.09
N GLY A 16 -18.23 -3.75 -61.70
CA GLY A 16 -18.65 -2.60 -62.53
C GLY A 16 -18.85 -1.28 -61.77
N CYS A 17 -17.88 -0.36 -61.86
CA CYS A 17 -17.89 0.98 -61.28
C CYS A 17 -18.80 2.00 -62.02
N VAL A 18 -19.07 3.10 -61.30
CA VAL A 18 -19.13 4.53 -61.71
C VAL A 18 -20.50 5.20 -61.53
N GLY A 19 -20.59 6.06 -60.49
CA GLY A 19 -20.93 7.47 -60.68
C GLY A 19 -22.16 8.01 -59.94
N ILE A 20 -21.89 8.99 -59.06
CA ILE A 20 -22.78 10.07 -58.57
C ILE A 20 -23.48 9.80 -57.23
N LEU A 21 -22.84 10.23 -56.13
CA LEU A 21 -23.49 11.11 -55.15
C LEU A 21 -22.44 11.80 -54.27
N CYS A 22 -22.18 13.09 -54.56
CA CYS A 22 -21.75 14.04 -53.53
C CYS A 22 -22.99 14.39 -52.70
N VAL A 23 -22.77 14.65 -51.40
CA VAL A 23 -23.73 15.02 -50.34
C VAL A 23 -24.13 13.83 -49.44
N LEU A 24 -23.77 13.98 -48.16
CA LEU A 24 -24.02 13.10 -46.99
C LEU A 24 -23.04 11.94 -46.78
N LEU A 25 -21.93 12.22 -46.09
CA LEU A 25 -21.26 11.33 -45.12
C LEU A 25 -20.11 12.11 -44.46
N SER A 26 -20.48 13.01 -43.57
CA SER A 26 -19.58 13.63 -42.58
C SER A 26 -20.34 13.72 -41.27
N ILE A 27 -20.67 12.55 -40.72
CA ILE A 27 -21.01 12.24 -39.32
C ILE A 27 -20.79 10.72 -39.22
N SER A 28 -20.25 10.26 -38.09
CA SER A 28 -19.94 8.86 -37.74
C SER A 28 -18.59 8.29 -38.22
N THR A 29 -17.49 8.94 -37.83
CA THR A 29 -16.38 8.17 -37.25
C THR A 29 -16.46 8.39 -35.74
N GLY A 30 -17.03 7.41 -35.03
CA GLY A 30 -16.86 7.30 -33.59
C GLY A 30 -15.38 7.11 -33.31
N LEU A 31 -14.68 8.21 -33.08
CA LEU A 31 -13.45 8.20 -32.30
C LEU A 31 -13.88 7.82 -30.90
N SER A 32 -13.51 6.62 -30.44
CA SER A 32 -13.39 6.42 -29.00
C SER A 32 -12.46 7.53 -28.52
N ALA A 33 -12.95 8.42 -27.66
CA ALA A 33 -12.04 9.32 -26.96
C ALA A 33 -10.98 8.42 -26.29
N PRO A 34 -9.68 8.68 -26.49
CA PRO A 34 -8.65 7.98 -25.73
C PRO A 34 -8.89 8.24 -24.22
N PRO A 35 -8.34 7.41 -23.32
CA PRO A 35 -8.40 7.71 -21.90
C PRO A 35 -7.70 9.07 -21.72
N THR A 36 -8.48 10.12 -21.47
CA THR A 36 -7.97 11.47 -21.33
C THR A 36 -7.10 11.48 -20.09
N THR A 37 -5.78 11.55 -20.28
CA THR A 37 -4.86 12.06 -19.27
C THR A 37 -5.45 13.37 -18.74
N THR A 38 -5.63 13.49 -17.43
CA THR A 38 -6.22 14.67 -16.79
C THR A 38 -5.45 15.93 -17.22
N LEU A 39 -6.12 17.08 -17.37
CA LEU A 39 -5.44 18.31 -17.82
C LEU A 39 -4.33 18.75 -16.85
N ARG A 40 -4.52 18.54 -15.55
CA ARG A 40 -3.55 18.97 -14.53
C ARG A 40 -2.52 17.88 -14.20
N GLN A 41 -1.43 17.85 -14.97
CA GLN A 41 -0.26 16.99 -14.72
C GLN A 41 0.74 17.68 -13.80
N ALA A 42 1.42 16.93 -12.93
CA ALA A 42 2.53 17.47 -12.16
C ALA A 42 3.69 17.84 -13.10
N VAL A 43 4.43 18.90 -12.79
CA VAL A 43 5.64 19.24 -13.55
C VAL A 43 6.64 18.08 -13.40
N PRO A 44 7.22 17.53 -14.47
CA PRO A 44 8.18 16.44 -14.36
C PRO A 44 9.38 16.82 -13.49
N LEU A 45 9.87 15.90 -12.64
CA LEU A 45 10.99 16.17 -11.73
C LEU A 45 12.23 16.76 -12.42
N GLU A 46 12.60 16.24 -13.60
CA GLU A 46 13.73 16.80 -14.36
C GLU A 46 13.51 18.28 -14.71
N THR A 47 12.29 18.65 -15.11
CA THR A 47 11.94 20.05 -15.41
C THR A 47 12.04 20.90 -14.14
N GLN A 48 11.49 20.44 -13.01
CA GLN A 48 11.62 21.14 -11.73
C GLN A 48 13.10 21.36 -11.36
N LEU A 49 13.94 20.32 -11.49
CA LEU A 49 15.39 20.41 -11.22
C LEU A 49 16.09 21.37 -12.20
N GLN A 50 15.66 21.41 -13.47
CA GLN A 50 16.17 22.33 -14.48
C GLN A 50 15.66 23.77 -14.28
N GLU A 51 14.63 24.02 -13.50
CA GLU A 51 14.16 25.37 -13.20
C GLU A 51 14.76 25.90 -11.88
N ALA A 52 15.13 24.99 -10.97
CA ALA A 52 15.79 25.32 -9.71
C ALA A 52 17.18 25.98 -9.90
N ASP A 53 17.57 26.81 -8.92
CA ASP A 53 18.91 27.40 -8.86
C ASP A 53 19.96 26.29 -8.66
N PRO A 54 20.93 26.13 -9.58
CA PRO A 54 22.01 25.17 -9.43
C PRO A 54 22.82 25.31 -8.14
N LEU A 55 22.94 26.53 -7.59
CA LEU A 55 23.62 26.75 -6.32
C LEU A 55 22.83 26.14 -5.16
N ASP A 56 21.50 26.34 -5.12
CA ASP A 56 20.66 25.74 -4.10
C ASP A 56 20.71 24.21 -4.18
N LEU A 57 20.57 23.62 -5.36
CA LEU A 57 20.69 22.16 -5.54
C LEU A 57 22.04 21.61 -5.03
N ALA A 58 23.14 22.33 -5.28
CA ALA A 58 24.45 21.96 -4.76
C ALA A 58 24.54 22.08 -3.22
N LEU A 59 23.88 23.06 -2.61
CA LEU A 59 23.81 23.20 -1.15
C LEU A 59 22.92 22.12 -0.53
N GLN A 60 21.78 21.81 -1.14
CA GLN A 60 20.90 20.72 -0.71
C GLN A 60 21.63 19.37 -0.79
N ALA A 61 22.38 19.11 -1.86
CA ALA A 61 23.17 17.87 -1.98
C ALA A 61 24.23 17.75 -0.89
N ARG A 62 24.92 18.84 -0.53
CA ARG A 62 25.88 18.84 0.59
C ARG A 62 25.24 18.59 1.95
N ARG A 63 24.04 19.14 2.15
CA ARG A 63 23.33 19.07 3.44
C ARG A 63 22.61 17.73 3.62
N ARG A 64 22.00 17.20 2.55
CA ARG A 64 21.04 16.09 2.59
C ARG A 64 21.48 14.85 1.80
N GLY A 65 22.35 15.03 0.82
CA GLY A 65 22.84 13.95 -0.01
C GLY A 65 23.79 13.02 0.74
N ASP A 66 23.74 11.74 0.42
CA ASP A 66 24.63 10.70 0.93
C ASP A 66 25.46 10.14 -0.22
N ALA A 67 26.78 10.33 -0.16
CA ALA A 67 27.68 9.89 -1.21
C ALA A 67 27.74 8.36 -1.36
N LYS A 68 27.48 7.56 -0.32
CA LYS A 68 27.45 6.09 -0.42
C LYS A 68 26.17 5.62 -1.13
N ARG A 69 25.03 6.22 -0.84
CA ARG A 69 23.79 5.97 -1.60
C ARG A 69 23.93 6.48 -3.03
N GLY A 70 24.53 7.65 -3.22
CA GLY A 70 24.85 8.22 -4.52
C GLY A 70 25.76 7.35 -5.36
N ALA A 71 26.71 6.64 -4.72
CA ALA A 71 27.51 5.63 -5.40
C ALA A 71 26.62 4.50 -5.94
N LEU A 72 25.66 4.00 -5.16
CA LEU A 72 24.71 2.99 -5.67
C LEU A 72 23.92 3.52 -6.87
N VAL A 73 23.46 4.78 -6.85
CA VAL A 73 22.81 5.39 -8.02
C VAL A 73 23.77 5.43 -9.22
N TYR A 74 25.02 5.85 -9.02
CA TYR A 74 26.04 5.89 -10.07
C TYR A 74 26.34 4.53 -10.71
N PHE A 75 26.39 3.46 -9.89
CA PHE A 75 26.73 2.10 -10.33
C PHE A 75 25.55 1.27 -10.81
N LYS A 76 24.32 1.52 -10.31
CA LYS A 76 23.16 0.65 -10.53
C LYS A 76 21.98 1.29 -11.26
N SER A 77 21.86 2.61 -11.27
CA SER A 77 20.70 3.25 -11.91
C SER A 77 20.69 3.02 -13.43
N ALA A 78 19.52 3.20 -14.03
CA ALA A 78 19.38 3.14 -15.49
C ALA A 78 20.20 4.23 -16.22
N ALA A 79 20.62 5.29 -15.52
CA ALA A 79 21.54 6.29 -16.07
C ALA A 79 22.92 5.71 -16.40
N ASN A 80 23.30 4.60 -15.75
CA ASN A 80 24.51 3.82 -16.01
C ASN A 80 25.80 4.66 -16.10
N CYS A 81 25.96 5.60 -15.16
CA CYS A 81 27.05 6.56 -15.16
C CYS A 81 28.44 5.89 -15.18
N VAL A 82 28.58 4.77 -14.46
CA VAL A 82 29.82 3.96 -14.39
C VAL A 82 30.33 3.51 -15.76
N SER A 83 29.44 3.18 -16.71
CA SER A 83 29.86 2.70 -18.04
C SER A 83 30.53 3.78 -18.88
N CYS A 84 30.19 5.05 -18.62
CA CYS A 84 30.75 6.19 -19.32
C CYS A 84 31.93 6.83 -18.59
N HIS A 85 31.90 6.87 -17.25
CA HIS A 85 32.85 7.59 -16.41
C HIS A 85 33.87 6.70 -15.67
N GLY A 86 33.73 5.37 -15.78
CA GLY A 86 34.63 4.39 -15.20
C GLY A 86 34.32 4.03 -13.74
N ASP A 87 35.05 3.04 -13.22
CA ASP A 87 34.94 2.54 -11.85
C ASP A 87 36.22 2.76 -11.01
N GLY A 88 37.15 3.57 -11.52
CA GLY A 88 38.46 3.83 -10.93
C GLY A 88 39.52 2.74 -11.20
N THR A 89 39.19 1.67 -11.92
CA THR A 89 40.15 0.58 -12.27
C THR A 89 40.37 0.38 -13.76
N SER A 90 39.51 0.96 -14.60
CA SER A 90 39.65 0.98 -16.05
C SER A 90 39.58 2.41 -16.59
N ASP A 91 40.22 2.66 -17.74
CA ASP A 91 40.15 3.94 -18.41
C ASP A 91 38.70 4.23 -18.84
N SER A 92 38.20 5.38 -18.42
CA SER A 92 36.87 5.86 -18.78
C SER A 92 36.75 5.99 -20.31
N LEU A 93 35.78 5.29 -20.91
CA LEU A 93 35.70 5.16 -22.36
C LEU A 93 35.06 6.39 -23.03
N LEU A 94 34.02 6.99 -22.44
CA LEU A 94 33.22 8.04 -23.12
C LEU A 94 33.16 9.38 -22.37
N GLY A 95 33.32 9.38 -21.06
CA GLY A 95 33.31 10.56 -20.19
C GLY A 95 34.64 10.77 -19.49
N PRO A 96 34.86 11.93 -18.85
CA PRO A 96 36.03 12.13 -18.00
C PRO A 96 35.95 11.27 -16.73
N PRO A 97 37.06 10.63 -16.30
CA PRO A 97 37.12 9.92 -15.02
C PRO A 97 36.82 10.89 -13.86
N LEU A 98 35.81 10.60 -13.04
CA LEU A 98 35.36 11.56 -12.02
C LEU A 98 36.46 11.95 -11.03
N ALA A 99 37.28 10.99 -10.61
CA ALA A 99 38.41 11.21 -9.70
C ALA A 99 39.50 12.13 -10.28
N SER A 100 39.59 12.23 -11.62
CA SER A 100 40.62 12.98 -12.33
C SER A 100 40.14 14.33 -12.87
N ILE A 101 38.83 14.63 -12.72
CA ILE A 101 38.24 15.92 -13.16
C ILE A 101 38.83 17.10 -12.37
N GLY A 102 39.22 16.86 -11.11
CA GLY A 102 39.87 17.83 -10.21
C GLY A 102 38.96 18.99 -9.76
N ILE A 103 39.56 19.92 -9.01
CA ILE A 103 38.96 21.19 -8.51
C ILE A 103 38.61 22.22 -9.61
N GLU A 104 38.73 21.86 -10.89
CA GLU A 104 38.45 22.77 -12.02
C GLU A 104 36.95 23.06 -12.22
N LEU A 105 36.06 22.18 -11.75
CA LEU A 105 34.61 22.35 -11.81
C LEU A 105 34.06 22.73 -10.44
N THR A 106 33.25 23.79 -10.41
CA THR A 106 32.48 24.13 -9.21
C THR A 106 31.31 23.15 -9.04
N SER A 107 30.71 23.11 -7.84
CA SER A 107 29.49 22.30 -7.64
C SER A 107 28.34 22.72 -8.55
N VAL A 108 28.27 24.01 -8.92
CA VAL A 108 27.31 24.53 -9.90
C VAL A 108 27.58 23.96 -11.30
N ASP A 109 28.85 23.91 -11.72
CA ASP A 109 29.23 23.31 -13.00
C ASP A 109 28.84 21.81 -13.05
N LEU A 110 28.94 21.09 -11.93
CA LEU A 110 28.54 19.68 -11.84
C LEU A 110 27.01 19.50 -11.93
N VAL A 111 26.23 20.36 -11.29
CA VAL A 111 24.76 20.38 -11.45
C VAL A 111 24.38 20.61 -12.92
N ASP A 112 25.00 21.61 -13.55
CA ASP A 112 24.79 21.89 -14.97
C ASP A 112 25.21 20.72 -15.86
N ALA A 113 26.30 20.03 -15.55
CA ALA A 113 26.73 18.86 -16.32
C ALA A 113 25.72 17.70 -16.26
N LEU A 114 25.06 17.48 -15.12
CA LEU A 114 24.03 16.45 -14.96
C LEU A 114 22.72 16.82 -15.65
N LEU A 115 22.22 18.04 -15.44
CA LEU A 115 20.90 18.47 -15.92
C LEU A 115 20.92 19.03 -17.34
N ARG A 116 22.05 19.59 -17.77
CA ARG A 116 22.23 20.33 -19.04
C ARG A 116 23.59 19.98 -19.68
N PRO A 117 23.86 18.71 -20.01
CA PRO A 117 25.20 18.23 -20.40
C PRO A 117 25.80 18.93 -21.64
N SER A 118 24.96 19.50 -22.51
CA SER A 118 25.40 20.24 -23.70
C SER A 118 25.71 21.72 -23.45
N LYS A 119 25.38 22.26 -22.26
CA LYS A 119 25.63 23.68 -21.91
C LYS A 119 27.13 24.02 -21.95
N ARG A 120 27.99 23.07 -21.55
CA ARG A 120 29.44 23.20 -21.59
C ARG A 120 30.10 21.84 -21.77
N ILE A 121 30.62 21.58 -22.97
CA ILE A 121 31.36 20.35 -23.28
C ILE A 121 32.85 20.55 -22.94
N ARG A 122 33.42 19.67 -22.11
CA ARG A 122 34.84 19.71 -21.73
C ARG A 122 35.73 19.49 -22.96
N LYS A 123 36.82 20.24 -23.05
CA LYS A 123 37.84 20.05 -24.09
C LYS A 123 38.41 18.63 -24.03
N GLY A 124 38.51 17.95 -25.17
CA GLY A 124 38.88 16.53 -25.28
C GLY A 124 37.68 15.56 -25.27
N TYR A 125 36.47 16.05 -24.98
CA TYR A 125 35.23 15.26 -24.98
C TYR A 125 34.22 15.78 -26.02
N GLU A 126 34.71 16.53 -27.01
CA GLU A 126 33.86 17.09 -28.05
C GLU A 126 33.40 16.01 -29.02
N THR A 127 32.10 16.03 -29.33
CA THR A 127 31.48 15.10 -30.26
C THR A 127 31.55 15.67 -31.67
N TYR A 128 31.84 14.80 -32.63
CA TYR A 128 31.85 15.14 -34.05
C TYR A 128 30.92 14.19 -34.80
N THR A 129 30.23 14.75 -35.80
CA THR A 129 29.53 13.99 -36.82
C THR A 129 30.36 14.04 -38.10
N VAL A 130 30.66 12.87 -38.64
CA VAL A 130 31.46 12.66 -39.85
C VAL A 130 30.60 11.97 -40.90
N LEU A 131 30.47 12.58 -42.08
CA LEU A 131 29.90 11.99 -43.28
C LEU A 131 31.06 11.52 -44.17
N THR A 132 31.08 10.24 -44.51
CA THR A 132 32.08 9.69 -45.43
C THR A 132 31.67 9.89 -46.89
N MET A 133 32.65 9.81 -47.79
CA MET A 133 32.44 9.91 -49.25
C MET A 133 31.52 8.78 -49.79
N ASP A 134 31.41 7.68 -49.06
CA ASP A 134 30.50 6.56 -49.36
C ASP A 134 29.08 6.76 -48.80
N GLY A 135 28.83 7.90 -48.15
CA GLY A 135 27.52 8.28 -47.59
C GLY A 135 27.22 7.74 -46.20
N GLU A 136 28.21 7.20 -45.48
CA GLU A 136 28.03 6.71 -44.11
C GLU A 136 28.20 7.85 -43.09
N VAL A 137 27.39 7.82 -42.02
CA VAL A 137 27.44 8.84 -40.96
C VAL A 137 27.93 8.22 -39.66
N PHE A 138 29.05 8.70 -39.16
CA PHE A 138 29.62 8.33 -37.88
C PHE A 138 29.50 9.48 -36.89
N LYS A 139 29.07 9.17 -35.66
CA LYS A 139 29.02 10.13 -34.54
C LYS A 139 29.83 9.60 -33.37
N GLY A 140 30.79 10.38 -32.91
CA GLY A 140 31.76 9.94 -31.92
C GLY A 140 32.57 11.06 -31.30
N MET A 141 33.26 10.74 -30.20
CA MET A 141 34.22 11.63 -29.56
C MET A 141 35.54 11.60 -30.33
N LEU A 142 36.15 12.76 -30.60
CA LEU A 142 37.46 12.81 -31.25
C LEU A 142 38.57 12.46 -30.25
N VAL A 143 39.21 11.30 -30.43
CA VAL A 143 40.29 10.80 -29.54
C VAL A 143 41.67 11.23 -30.04
N GLY A 144 41.84 11.34 -31.36
CA GLY A 144 43.07 11.78 -31.99
C GLY A 144 42.83 12.30 -33.40
N GLN A 145 43.69 13.20 -33.87
CA GLN A 145 43.74 13.60 -35.27
C GLN A 145 45.19 13.89 -35.65
N ASP A 146 45.57 13.51 -36.87
CA ASP A 146 46.79 13.92 -37.53
C ASP A 146 46.49 14.40 -38.95
N ASP A 147 47.53 14.58 -39.77
CA ASP A 147 47.42 15.09 -41.13
C ASP A 147 46.78 14.08 -42.09
N ASP A 148 46.83 12.78 -41.78
CA ASP A 148 46.38 11.69 -42.66
C ASP A 148 45.06 11.06 -42.20
N SER A 149 44.75 11.09 -40.90
CA SER A 149 43.60 10.37 -40.33
C SER A 149 42.97 11.07 -39.12
N ILE A 150 41.75 10.65 -38.80
CA ILE A 150 41.09 10.93 -37.51
C ILE A 150 40.79 9.62 -36.80
N THR A 151 40.91 9.63 -35.47
CA THR A 151 40.49 8.53 -34.61
C THR A 151 39.35 9.01 -33.72
N MET A 152 38.22 8.35 -33.84
CA MET A 152 37.00 8.64 -33.09
C MET A 152 36.63 7.46 -32.21
N ARG A 153 35.98 7.74 -31.09
CA ARG A 153 35.33 6.72 -30.27
C ARG A 153 33.83 6.84 -30.41
N LEU A 154 33.21 5.80 -30.96
CA LEU A 154 31.79 5.78 -31.27
C LEU A 154 30.99 5.38 -30.02
N GLY A 155 29.89 6.08 -29.74
CA GLY A 155 29.06 5.78 -28.56
C GLY A 155 28.42 4.38 -28.57
N GLN A 156 28.28 3.74 -29.74
CA GLN A 156 27.68 2.40 -29.88
C GLN A 156 28.66 1.23 -29.65
N THR A 157 29.96 1.51 -29.75
CA THR A 157 31.08 0.57 -29.57
C THR A 157 32.24 1.28 -28.87
N PRO A 158 32.03 1.82 -27.66
CA PRO A 158 33.03 2.62 -26.95
C PRO A 158 34.31 1.84 -26.63
N GLU A 159 34.25 0.51 -26.65
CA GLU A 159 35.37 -0.39 -26.42
C GLU A 159 36.38 -0.45 -27.58
N LYS A 160 36.08 0.15 -28.74
CA LYS A 160 36.96 0.16 -29.92
C LYS A 160 37.07 1.56 -30.51
N ASP A 161 38.29 2.02 -30.69
CA ASP A 161 38.56 3.23 -31.46
C ASP A 161 38.35 2.95 -32.96
N PHE A 162 37.73 3.92 -33.63
CA PHE A 162 37.39 3.91 -35.04
C PHE A 162 38.25 4.95 -35.77
N THR A 163 39.16 4.50 -36.61
CA THR A 163 40.04 5.38 -37.40
C THR A 163 39.54 5.47 -38.83
N LEU A 164 39.47 6.70 -39.35
CA LEU A 164 39.05 7.01 -40.71
C LEU A 164 40.11 7.88 -41.38
N ALA A 165 40.46 7.57 -42.64
CA ALA A 165 41.40 8.38 -43.40
C ALA A 165 40.74 9.70 -43.81
N ARG A 166 41.49 10.80 -43.84
CA ARG A 166 40.90 12.12 -44.12
C ARG A 166 40.34 12.24 -45.54
N ASP A 167 40.87 11.49 -46.50
CA ASP A 167 40.39 11.43 -47.88
C ASP A 167 39.07 10.67 -48.04
N GLU A 168 38.67 9.89 -47.03
CA GLU A 168 37.37 9.23 -46.94
C GLU A 168 36.27 10.15 -46.34
N ILE A 169 36.63 11.34 -45.84
CA ILE A 169 35.71 12.28 -45.17
C ILE A 169 35.18 13.32 -46.16
N GLU A 170 33.85 13.36 -46.33
CA GLU A 170 33.17 14.42 -47.08
C GLU A 170 32.93 15.65 -46.18
N VAL A 171 32.36 15.42 -44.99
CA VAL A 171 32.02 16.49 -44.04
C VAL A 171 32.36 16.06 -42.62
N MET A 172 33.04 16.92 -41.87
CA MET A 172 33.25 16.77 -40.43
C MET A 172 32.72 18.02 -39.72
N LYS A 173 31.76 17.82 -38.82
CA LYS A 173 31.12 18.89 -38.06
C LYS A 173 31.27 18.64 -36.57
N LYS A 174 31.73 19.64 -35.83
CA LYS A 174 31.66 19.65 -34.36
C LYS A 174 30.21 19.81 -33.92
N ASP A 175 29.74 18.90 -33.08
CA ASP A 175 28.38 18.94 -32.54
C ASP A 175 28.29 19.88 -31.33
N GLU A 176 27.15 20.56 -31.22
CA GLU A 176 26.78 21.33 -30.02
C GLU A 176 26.19 20.43 -28.92
N GLN A 177 25.92 19.17 -29.25
CA GLN A 177 25.38 18.17 -28.33
C GLN A 177 26.50 17.33 -27.70
N SER A 178 26.42 17.12 -26.39
CA SER A 178 27.31 16.23 -25.66
C SER A 178 27.07 14.76 -26.00
N MET A 179 28.09 13.92 -25.77
CA MET A 179 27.95 12.46 -25.78
C MET A 179 27.16 11.96 -24.56
N MET A 180 27.19 12.71 -23.46
CA MET A 180 26.27 12.50 -22.34
C MET A 180 24.87 12.93 -22.77
N PRO A 181 23.89 12.02 -22.87
CA PRO A 181 22.57 12.35 -23.41
C PRO A 181 21.83 13.37 -22.56
N ALA A 182 21.16 14.33 -23.20
CA ALA A 182 20.14 15.13 -22.53
C ALA A 182 18.96 14.21 -22.14
N GLY A 183 18.26 14.53 -21.04
CA GLY A 183 17.15 13.69 -20.56
C GLY A 183 17.59 12.51 -19.69
N LEU A 184 18.89 12.33 -19.41
CA LEU A 184 19.37 11.20 -18.60
C LEU A 184 18.78 11.23 -17.18
N MET A 185 18.53 12.43 -16.64
CA MET A 185 17.98 12.60 -15.30
C MET A 185 16.50 12.18 -15.20
N LYS A 186 15.79 11.97 -16.33
CA LYS A 186 14.45 11.33 -16.32
C LYS A 186 14.46 9.90 -15.80
N SER A 187 15.63 9.24 -15.78
CA SER A 187 15.81 7.89 -15.26
C SER A 187 16.04 7.85 -13.74
N ILE A 188 16.19 9.01 -13.09
CA ILE A 188 16.32 9.14 -11.65
C ILE A 188 14.92 9.17 -11.03
N LYS A 189 14.69 8.31 -10.04
CA LYS A 189 13.33 8.06 -9.51
C LYS A 189 12.85 9.15 -8.57
N SER A 190 13.75 9.81 -7.84
CA SER A 190 13.40 10.78 -6.80
C SER A 190 14.39 11.94 -6.71
N GLN A 191 13.96 13.05 -6.12
CA GLN A 191 14.86 14.16 -5.79
C GLN A 191 15.99 13.72 -4.84
N ARG A 192 15.72 12.80 -3.91
CA ARG A 192 16.74 12.22 -3.00
C ARG A 192 17.84 11.51 -3.80
N ASP A 193 17.47 10.67 -4.77
CA ASP A 193 18.44 9.97 -5.61
C ASP A 193 19.32 10.95 -6.40
N PHE A 194 18.74 12.06 -6.89
CA PHE A 194 19.50 13.11 -7.56
C PHE A 194 20.48 13.80 -6.61
N LEU A 195 20.04 14.19 -5.41
CA LEU A 195 20.90 14.82 -4.40
C LEU A 195 22.02 13.89 -3.93
N ASP A 196 21.71 12.60 -3.73
CA ASP A 196 22.68 11.57 -3.37
C ASP A 196 23.72 11.39 -4.48
N LEU A 197 23.28 11.23 -5.75
CA LEU A 197 24.16 11.12 -6.91
C LEU A 197 25.07 12.34 -7.04
N LEU A 198 24.50 13.54 -6.93
CA LEU A 198 25.26 14.79 -6.99
C LEU A 198 26.28 14.86 -5.86
N GLN A 199 25.91 14.48 -4.64
CA GLN A 199 26.83 14.43 -3.50
C GLN A 199 27.97 13.43 -3.70
N TYR A 200 27.70 12.26 -4.30
CA TYR A 200 28.74 11.31 -4.70
C TYR A 200 29.71 11.93 -5.72
N VAL A 201 29.19 12.49 -6.82
CA VAL A 201 30.01 13.11 -7.87
C VAL A 201 30.86 14.25 -7.32
N MET A 202 30.29 15.10 -6.45
CA MET A 202 31.01 16.20 -5.79
C MET A 202 32.11 15.68 -4.86
N THR A 203 31.84 14.62 -4.10
CA THR A 203 32.81 14.03 -3.17
C THR A 203 33.96 13.37 -3.91
N VAL A 204 33.68 12.64 -5.00
CA VAL A 204 34.72 12.00 -5.82
C VAL A 204 35.54 13.04 -6.58
N ALA A 205 34.90 14.04 -7.20
CA ALA A 205 35.60 15.08 -7.96
C ALA A 205 36.57 15.90 -7.09
N SER A 206 36.21 16.14 -5.82
CA SER A 206 37.06 16.89 -4.88
C SER A 206 38.08 16.03 -4.14
N GLY A 207 37.73 14.78 -3.80
CA GLY A 207 38.57 13.86 -3.04
C GLY A 207 39.45 12.91 -3.87
N GLY A 208 39.27 12.89 -5.19
CA GLY A 208 40.04 12.07 -6.13
C GLY A 208 39.90 10.57 -5.90
N GLU A 209 40.93 9.81 -6.30
CA GLU A 209 40.95 8.34 -6.25
C GLU A 209 40.72 7.78 -4.83
N VAL A 210 41.13 8.54 -3.79
CA VAL A 210 40.93 8.13 -2.38
C VAL A 210 39.45 8.11 -2.03
N ALA A 211 38.71 9.17 -2.38
CA ALA A 211 37.28 9.24 -2.15
C ALA A 211 36.51 8.22 -2.99
N GLU A 212 36.88 8.06 -4.26
CA GLU A 212 36.31 7.06 -5.16
C GLU A 212 36.45 5.64 -4.58
N LYS A 213 37.64 5.27 -4.10
CA LYS A 213 37.88 3.96 -3.50
C LYS A 213 37.13 3.76 -2.19
N MET A 214 36.99 4.80 -1.37
CA MET A 214 36.29 4.73 -0.08
C MET A 214 34.77 4.60 -0.25
N LEU A 215 34.21 5.24 -1.27
CA LEU A 215 32.78 5.26 -1.55
C LEU A 215 32.33 4.14 -2.50
N ARG A 216 33.27 3.41 -3.10
CA ARG A 216 32.97 2.27 -3.97
C ARG A 216 32.09 1.26 -3.23
N PRO A 217 30.88 0.95 -3.74
CA PRO A 217 30.04 -0.06 -3.12
C PRO A 217 30.75 -1.41 -3.08
N SER A 218 30.47 -2.20 -2.04
CA SER A 218 31.08 -3.52 -1.90
C SER A 218 30.68 -4.44 -3.07
N PRO A 219 31.48 -5.48 -3.39
CA PRO A 219 31.09 -6.48 -4.37
C PRO A 219 29.71 -7.07 -4.10
N GLU A 220 29.36 -7.32 -2.83
CA GLU A 220 28.04 -7.81 -2.41
C GLU A 220 26.93 -6.80 -2.69
N GLN A 221 27.21 -5.50 -2.45
CA GLN A 221 26.28 -4.45 -2.80
C GLN A 221 26.11 -4.31 -4.31
N LEU A 222 27.13 -4.60 -5.13
CA LEU A 222 27.04 -4.57 -6.60
C LEU A 222 26.56 -5.89 -7.21
N LEU A 223 26.59 -6.97 -6.44
CA LEU A 223 26.20 -8.31 -6.87
C LEU A 223 24.71 -8.32 -7.19
N VAL A 224 24.43 -8.50 -8.48
CA VAL A 224 23.14 -8.98 -8.95
C VAL A 224 23.14 -10.48 -8.66
N LYS A 225 22.33 -10.93 -7.69
CA LYS A 225 22.13 -12.37 -7.48
C LYS A 225 21.57 -12.97 -8.76
N ASP A 226 22.28 -13.95 -9.32
CA ASP A 226 21.84 -14.61 -10.56
C ASP A 226 20.73 -15.61 -10.25
N ASP A 227 19.51 -15.08 -10.18
CA ASP A 227 18.27 -15.83 -9.99
C ASP A 227 17.75 -16.47 -11.28
N SER A 228 18.60 -16.55 -12.32
CA SER A 228 18.36 -17.42 -13.48
C SER A 228 18.80 -18.88 -13.23
N VAL A 229 19.55 -19.15 -12.17
CA VAL A 229 20.02 -20.50 -11.82
C VAL A 229 18.88 -21.33 -11.21
N ASN A 230 18.73 -22.59 -11.64
CA ASN A 230 17.66 -23.52 -11.21
C ASN A 230 16.22 -23.09 -11.58
N LEU A 231 16.07 -22.18 -12.55
CA LEU A 231 14.77 -21.72 -13.02
C LEU A 231 14.16 -22.64 -14.10
N ASP A 232 12.87 -22.97 -13.99
CA ASP A 232 12.12 -23.64 -15.06
C ASP A 232 11.66 -22.65 -16.13
N HIS A 233 12.60 -22.15 -16.93
CA HIS A 233 12.34 -21.20 -18.02
C HIS A 233 11.24 -21.69 -18.98
N ALA A 234 11.24 -22.99 -19.29
CA ALA A 234 10.28 -23.57 -20.21
C ALA A 234 8.87 -23.63 -19.59
N GLY A 235 8.76 -23.99 -18.31
CA GLY A 235 7.51 -23.95 -17.56
C GLY A 235 6.91 -22.55 -17.49
N ILE A 236 7.73 -21.54 -17.17
CA ILE A 236 7.29 -20.14 -17.10
C ILE A 236 6.75 -19.69 -18.45
N LEU A 237 7.53 -19.82 -19.54
CA LEU A 237 7.10 -19.41 -20.88
C LEU A 237 5.82 -20.13 -21.35
N ARG A 238 5.63 -21.40 -20.96
CA ARG A 238 4.39 -22.14 -21.24
C ARG A 238 3.20 -21.67 -20.42
N SER A 239 3.42 -20.99 -19.29
CA SER A 239 2.38 -20.54 -18.39
C SER A 239 1.81 -19.16 -18.74
N LEU A 240 2.56 -18.31 -19.46
CA LEU A 240 2.17 -16.94 -19.80
C LEU A 240 0.92 -16.88 -20.70
N ARG A 241 -0.02 -16.01 -20.38
CA ARG A 241 -1.30 -15.79 -21.08
C ARG A 241 -1.52 -14.30 -21.37
N SER A 242 -2.68 -13.94 -21.90
CA SER A 242 -3.05 -12.54 -22.19
C SER A 242 -2.91 -11.61 -20.98
N ARG A 243 -3.28 -12.06 -19.77
CA ARG A 243 -3.07 -11.25 -18.55
C ARG A 243 -1.59 -10.90 -18.31
N ASP A 244 -0.68 -11.77 -18.71
CA ASP A 244 0.76 -11.59 -18.55
C ASP A 244 1.32 -10.59 -19.57
N ILE A 245 0.63 -10.38 -20.69
CA ILE A 245 0.91 -9.28 -21.62
C ILE A 245 0.54 -7.95 -20.96
N ASP A 246 -0.62 -7.88 -20.28
CA ASP A 246 -1.03 -6.68 -19.56
C ASP A 246 -0.06 -6.38 -18.41
N GLU A 247 0.23 -7.36 -17.54
CA GLU A 247 1.22 -7.21 -16.46
C GLU A 247 2.61 -6.84 -17.02
N GLY A 248 3.04 -7.47 -18.11
CA GLY A 248 4.28 -7.15 -18.81
C GLY A 248 4.31 -5.73 -19.39
N ARG A 249 3.18 -5.21 -19.88
CA ARG A 249 3.02 -3.83 -20.34
C ARG A 249 3.19 -2.85 -19.19
N LEU A 250 2.52 -3.11 -18.06
CA LEU A 250 2.62 -2.26 -16.87
C LEU A 250 4.07 -2.14 -16.39
N LEU A 251 4.78 -3.28 -16.32
CA LEU A 251 6.20 -3.33 -15.97
C LEU A 251 7.08 -2.61 -17.02
N TYR A 252 6.80 -2.80 -18.32
CA TYR A 252 7.54 -2.14 -19.40
C TYR A 252 7.37 -0.61 -19.37
N GLU A 253 6.13 -0.12 -19.20
CA GLU A 253 5.83 1.30 -19.14
C GLU A 253 6.50 1.95 -17.91
N GLY A 254 6.51 1.25 -16.77
CA GLY A 254 7.16 1.72 -15.55
C GLY A 254 8.69 1.75 -15.61
N ASP A 255 9.31 0.70 -16.17
CA ASP A 255 10.77 0.48 -16.02
C ASP A 255 11.57 0.65 -17.32
N CYS A 256 10.94 0.54 -18.49
CA CYS A 256 11.64 0.44 -19.78
C CYS A 256 11.35 1.60 -20.74
N ALA A 257 10.12 2.12 -20.73
CA ALA A 257 9.64 3.08 -21.73
C ALA A 257 10.40 4.42 -21.73
N ASN A 258 10.92 4.86 -20.58
CA ASN A 258 11.73 6.07 -20.48
C ASN A 258 13.01 6.03 -21.31
N CYS A 259 13.52 4.82 -21.60
CA CYS A 259 14.69 4.63 -22.46
C CYS A 259 14.29 4.21 -23.87
N HIS A 260 13.32 3.30 -23.99
CA HIS A 260 13.00 2.63 -25.25
C HIS A 260 11.80 3.22 -26.02
N GLY A 261 11.11 4.21 -25.46
CA GLY A 261 9.84 4.72 -25.97
C GLY A 261 8.68 3.79 -25.63
N THR A 262 7.44 4.26 -25.83
CA THR A 262 6.22 3.50 -25.49
C THR A 262 5.68 2.66 -26.66
N ASN A 263 5.99 3.04 -27.90
CA ASN A 263 5.38 2.45 -29.10
C ASN A 263 6.32 1.50 -29.87
N GLY A 264 7.54 1.29 -29.38
CA GLY A 264 8.56 0.46 -30.02
C GLY A 264 9.17 1.00 -31.31
N GLN A 265 8.64 2.08 -31.90
CA GLN A 265 9.10 2.62 -33.20
C GLN A 265 10.26 3.60 -33.05
N GLN A 266 10.25 4.41 -31.99
CA GLN A 266 11.30 5.38 -31.72
C GLN A 266 11.77 5.24 -30.27
N ALA A 267 13.07 5.10 -30.07
CA ALA A 267 13.67 5.09 -28.75
C ALA A 267 13.66 6.50 -28.13
N ALA A 268 13.37 6.59 -26.83
CA ALA A 268 13.41 7.84 -26.08
C ALA A 268 14.86 8.32 -25.84
N LEU A 269 15.81 7.39 -25.75
CA LEU A 269 17.24 7.68 -25.71
C LEU A 269 17.95 7.24 -27.01
N PRO A 270 18.86 8.04 -27.57
CA PRO A 270 19.61 7.69 -28.79
C PRO A 270 20.45 6.40 -28.68
N THR A 271 20.80 5.99 -27.45
CA THR A 271 21.58 4.79 -27.15
C THR A 271 20.71 3.53 -26.97
N ALA A 272 19.40 3.69 -26.82
CA ALA A 272 18.45 2.59 -26.70
C ALA A 272 17.96 2.13 -28.10
N ARG A 273 17.33 0.96 -28.15
CA ARG A 273 16.81 0.37 -29.39
C ARG A 273 15.29 0.47 -29.46
N ALA A 274 14.81 0.80 -30.66
CA ALA A 274 13.40 0.74 -31.02
C ALA A 274 13.01 -0.72 -31.31
N PHE A 275 12.20 -1.32 -30.43
CA PHE A 275 11.86 -2.74 -30.49
C PHE A 275 11.13 -3.17 -31.76
N SER A 276 10.40 -2.30 -32.45
CA SER A 276 9.71 -2.68 -33.69
C SER A 276 10.60 -2.50 -34.93
N ALA A 277 11.43 -1.43 -34.94
CA ALA A 277 12.12 -0.97 -36.14
C ALA A 277 13.60 -1.39 -36.24
N GLN A 278 14.24 -1.79 -35.14
CA GLN A 278 15.68 -2.05 -35.09
C GLN A 278 15.99 -3.47 -34.64
N GLU A 279 17.08 -4.04 -35.18
CA GLU A 279 17.59 -5.34 -34.75
C GLU A 279 18.16 -5.27 -33.33
N LEU A 280 17.80 -6.25 -32.49
CA LEU A 280 18.28 -6.34 -31.11
C LEU A 280 19.69 -6.94 -31.06
N LYS A 281 20.67 -6.08 -30.75
CA LYS A 281 22.11 -6.42 -30.66
C LYS A 281 22.43 -7.61 -29.76
N PHE A 282 21.62 -7.85 -28.73
CA PHE A 282 21.86 -8.90 -27.72
C PHE A 282 20.95 -10.13 -27.89
N GLY A 283 20.29 -10.22 -29.04
CA GLY A 283 19.40 -11.30 -29.38
C GLY A 283 17.94 -10.99 -29.08
N ALA A 284 17.07 -11.47 -29.97
CA ALA A 284 15.64 -11.24 -29.89
C ALA A 284 14.87 -12.35 -29.19
N ASP A 285 15.45 -13.54 -28.97
CA ASP A 285 14.73 -14.68 -28.37
C ASP A 285 14.40 -14.46 -26.88
N PRO A 286 13.31 -15.06 -26.35
CA PRO A 286 12.83 -14.79 -25.00
C PRO A 286 13.88 -14.94 -23.91
N TYR A 287 14.70 -16.00 -23.97
CA TYR A 287 15.74 -16.27 -22.99
C TYR A 287 16.88 -15.24 -23.06
N LYS A 288 17.35 -14.86 -24.25
CA LYS A 288 18.38 -13.80 -24.34
C LYS A 288 17.88 -12.43 -23.89
N MET A 289 16.63 -12.10 -24.21
CA MET A 289 16.01 -10.88 -23.68
C MET A 289 15.90 -10.95 -22.15
N PHE A 290 15.43 -12.07 -21.61
CA PHE A 290 15.42 -12.32 -20.17
C PHE A 290 16.82 -12.15 -19.57
N MET A 291 17.86 -12.74 -20.15
CA MET A 291 19.24 -12.61 -19.65
C MET A 291 19.77 -11.17 -19.75
N THR A 292 19.31 -10.40 -20.73
CA THR A 292 19.62 -8.96 -20.83
C THR A 292 18.99 -8.20 -19.66
N LEU A 293 17.72 -8.50 -19.31
CA LEU A 293 17.09 -7.92 -18.11
C LEU A 293 17.75 -8.43 -16.82
N THR A 294 18.22 -9.67 -16.78
CA THR A 294 18.86 -10.27 -15.60
C THR A 294 20.24 -9.67 -15.33
N LYS A 295 21.09 -9.57 -16.36
CA LYS A 295 22.52 -9.27 -16.22
C LYS A 295 22.92 -7.88 -16.72
N GLY A 296 22.03 -7.20 -17.44
CA GLY A 296 22.39 -6.03 -18.22
C GLY A 296 23.24 -6.41 -19.44
N ASN A 297 23.32 -5.51 -20.43
CA ASN A 297 24.23 -5.67 -21.56
C ASN A 297 24.49 -4.33 -22.27
N GLY A 298 25.75 -4.07 -22.64
CA GLY A 298 26.16 -2.77 -23.18
C GLY A 298 25.87 -1.63 -22.20
N LEU A 299 25.11 -0.62 -22.64
CA LEU A 299 24.70 0.51 -21.80
C LEU A 299 23.41 0.26 -21.00
N MET A 300 22.78 -0.91 -21.14
CA MET A 300 21.57 -1.29 -20.39
C MET A 300 21.93 -1.99 -19.08
N GLY A 301 21.49 -1.42 -17.95
CA GLY A 301 21.66 -2.04 -16.63
C GLY A 301 20.72 -3.23 -16.37
N PRO A 302 21.07 -4.14 -15.43
CA PRO A 302 20.21 -5.23 -14.99
C PRO A 302 18.99 -4.73 -14.19
N MET A 303 17.93 -5.54 -14.14
CA MET A 303 16.67 -5.31 -13.41
C MET A 303 16.48 -6.34 -12.28
N PRO A 304 17.35 -6.34 -11.25
CA PRO A 304 17.33 -7.34 -10.17
C PRO A 304 16.11 -7.27 -9.25
N TYR A 305 15.35 -6.18 -9.30
CA TYR A 305 14.15 -5.98 -8.48
C TYR A 305 12.91 -6.71 -9.04
N LEU A 306 12.95 -7.13 -10.31
CA LEU A 306 11.90 -7.95 -10.91
C LEU A 306 12.18 -9.43 -10.67
N THR A 307 11.15 -10.17 -10.24
CA THR A 307 11.26 -11.63 -10.18
C THR A 307 11.54 -12.21 -11.57
N PRO A 308 12.08 -13.44 -11.65
CA PRO A 308 12.28 -14.07 -12.95
C PRO A 308 11.00 -14.20 -13.78
N HIS A 309 9.85 -14.46 -13.12
CA HIS A 309 8.55 -14.48 -13.78
C HIS A 309 8.18 -13.12 -14.38
N GLN A 310 8.37 -12.03 -13.61
CA GLN A 310 8.08 -10.66 -14.06
C GLN A 310 8.95 -10.22 -15.24
N ARG A 311 10.24 -10.56 -15.24
CA ARG A 311 11.10 -10.32 -16.43
C ARG A 311 10.57 -11.03 -17.67
N TYR A 312 10.06 -12.25 -17.52
CA TYR A 312 9.42 -12.95 -18.63
C TYR A 312 8.12 -12.32 -19.09
N GLN A 313 7.33 -11.71 -18.20
CA GLN A 313 6.14 -10.93 -18.57
C GLN A 313 6.51 -9.71 -19.41
N VAL A 314 7.53 -8.94 -19.00
CA VAL A 314 8.07 -7.82 -19.81
C VAL A 314 8.51 -8.29 -21.18
N VAL A 315 9.29 -9.37 -21.24
CA VAL A 315 9.75 -9.98 -22.50
C VAL A 315 8.57 -10.43 -23.37
N HIS A 316 7.54 -11.00 -22.76
CA HIS A 316 6.34 -11.47 -23.46
C HIS A 316 5.57 -10.30 -24.06
N TYR A 317 5.36 -9.21 -23.32
CA TYR A 317 4.76 -7.99 -23.83
C TYR A 317 5.54 -7.39 -25.00
N ILE A 318 6.86 -7.16 -24.83
CA ILE A 318 7.69 -6.59 -25.90
C ILE A 318 7.58 -7.44 -27.17
N ARG A 319 7.68 -8.75 -27.03
CA ARG A 319 7.68 -9.65 -28.17
C ARG A 319 6.32 -9.75 -28.84
N GLU A 320 5.25 -9.95 -28.08
CA GLU A 320 3.91 -10.16 -28.64
C GLU A 320 3.24 -8.87 -29.11
N THR A 321 3.58 -7.72 -28.52
CA THR A 321 2.92 -6.44 -28.81
C THR A 321 3.80 -5.49 -29.63
N LEU A 322 5.09 -5.37 -29.33
CA LEU A 322 5.97 -4.40 -30.01
C LEU A 322 6.75 -4.99 -31.19
N MET A 323 7.10 -6.28 -31.14
CA MET A 323 7.96 -6.91 -32.14
C MET A 323 7.20 -7.71 -33.20
N LYS A 324 6.18 -8.49 -32.80
CA LYS A 324 5.53 -9.54 -33.58
C LYS A 324 5.23 -9.22 -35.04
N ASP A 325 4.76 -8.01 -35.31
CA ASP A 325 4.28 -7.61 -36.64
C ASP A 325 5.35 -6.92 -37.50
N GLN A 326 6.43 -6.41 -36.89
CA GLN A 326 7.34 -5.46 -37.54
C GLN A 326 8.82 -5.82 -37.42
N ASN A 327 9.23 -6.46 -36.33
CA ASN A 327 10.64 -6.73 -36.07
C ASN A 327 11.11 -8.01 -36.79
N PRO A 328 12.16 -7.95 -37.64
CA PRO A 328 12.65 -9.11 -38.39
C PRO A 328 13.26 -10.20 -37.51
N GLY A 329 13.63 -9.89 -36.26
CA GLY A 329 14.15 -10.85 -35.28
C GLY A 329 13.07 -11.59 -34.48
N TYR A 330 11.78 -11.33 -34.72
CA TYR A 330 10.71 -12.05 -34.03
C TYR A 330 10.51 -13.46 -34.61
N GLU A 331 10.56 -14.47 -33.73
CA GLU A 331 10.22 -15.86 -34.05
C GLU A 331 9.25 -16.44 -32.99
N PRO A 332 8.14 -17.10 -33.35
CA PRO A 332 7.25 -17.74 -32.36
C PRO A 332 7.96 -18.78 -31.49
N ILE A 333 7.55 -18.89 -30.23
CA ILE A 333 8.08 -19.90 -29.30
C ILE A 333 7.68 -21.30 -29.79
N SER A 334 8.67 -22.17 -30.02
CA SER A 334 8.47 -23.56 -30.45
C SER A 334 8.86 -24.55 -29.35
N ASP A 335 8.30 -25.76 -29.39
CA ASP A 335 8.70 -26.83 -28.45
C ASP A 335 10.19 -27.18 -28.57
N THR A 336 10.76 -27.10 -29.78
CA THR A 336 12.20 -27.28 -30.01
C THR A 336 13.01 -26.23 -29.26
N TYR A 337 12.59 -24.96 -29.32
CA TYR A 337 13.22 -23.89 -28.54
C TYR A 337 13.11 -24.11 -27.03
N LEU A 338 11.92 -24.48 -26.53
CA LEU A 338 11.73 -24.74 -25.10
C LEU A 338 12.60 -25.90 -24.58
N GLN A 339 13.01 -26.83 -25.46
CA GLN A 339 13.93 -27.91 -25.11
C GLN A 339 15.39 -27.46 -25.01
N THR A 340 15.79 -26.37 -25.69
CA THR A 340 17.16 -25.82 -25.62
C THR A 340 17.41 -24.97 -24.38
N LEU A 341 16.35 -24.56 -23.68
CA LEU A 341 16.45 -23.73 -22.48
C LEU A 341 17.09 -24.49 -21.30
N PRO A 342 17.81 -23.77 -20.41
CA PRO A 342 18.30 -24.34 -19.15
C PRO A 342 17.18 -25.00 -18.35
N LYS A 343 17.53 -26.07 -17.63
CA LYS A 343 16.58 -26.82 -16.80
C LYS A 343 16.64 -26.33 -15.36
N GLY A 344 15.48 -26.31 -14.72
CA GLY A 344 15.32 -25.93 -13.33
C GLY A 344 14.00 -26.44 -12.76
N THR A 345 13.75 -26.12 -11.50
CA THR A 345 12.57 -26.55 -10.74
C THR A 345 11.77 -25.38 -10.18
N GLU A 346 12.37 -24.19 -10.11
CA GLU A 346 11.72 -23.00 -9.58
C GLU A 346 10.87 -22.31 -10.65
N ASP A 347 9.67 -21.85 -10.26
CA ASP A 347 8.75 -21.15 -11.15
C ASP A 347 9.03 -19.64 -11.26
N GLY A 348 10.07 -19.17 -10.57
CA GLY A 348 10.52 -17.78 -10.62
C GLY A 348 9.62 -16.79 -9.90
N LYS A 349 8.73 -17.25 -9.00
CA LYS A 349 7.81 -16.37 -8.27
C LYS A 349 8.24 -16.07 -6.83
N ARG A 350 9.20 -16.80 -6.27
CA ARG A 350 9.56 -16.72 -4.85
C ARG A 350 10.50 -15.55 -4.57
N PHE A 351 10.23 -14.81 -3.50
CA PHE A 351 11.14 -13.81 -2.92
C PHE A 351 11.98 -14.45 -1.81
N GLU A 352 13.21 -13.96 -1.57
CA GLU A 352 13.97 -14.36 -0.39
C GLU A 352 13.22 -13.95 0.89
N ILE A 353 12.94 -14.91 1.75
CA ILE A 353 12.23 -14.71 3.01
C ILE A 353 13.24 -14.19 4.04
N GLN A 354 13.14 -12.91 4.39
CA GLN A 354 13.81 -12.39 5.58
C GLN A 354 12.87 -12.54 6.78
N GLN A 355 13.35 -13.14 7.86
CA GLN A 355 12.58 -13.22 9.09
C GLN A 355 12.49 -11.84 9.74
N ARG A 356 11.27 -11.38 9.95
CA ARG A 356 10.96 -10.11 10.63
C ARG A 356 10.86 -10.34 12.13
N ASP A 357 11.22 -9.32 12.89
CA ASP A 357 10.86 -9.25 14.29
C ASP A 357 9.43 -8.69 14.42
N PHE A 358 8.52 -9.48 14.97
CA PHE A 358 7.12 -9.12 15.19
C PHE A 358 6.83 -8.68 16.64
N GLY A 359 7.85 -8.64 17.51
CA GLY A 359 7.68 -8.53 18.95
C GLY A 359 7.37 -9.87 19.61
N LEU A 360 6.91 -9.84 20.87
CA LEU A 360 6.63 -11.04 21.67
C LEU A 360 5.27 -11.69 21.37
N ALA A 361 4.42 -11.02 20.60
CA ALA A 361 3.09 -11.49 20.28
C ALA A 361 2.70 -11.03 18.86
N LEU A 362 2.02 -11.89 18.10
CA LEU A 362 1.47 -11.53 16.79
C LEU A 362 -0.05 -11.77 16.75
N GLY A 363 -0.79 -10.70 16.52
CA GLY A 363 -2.21 -10.74 16.20
C GLY A 363 -2.44 -11.10 14.73
N SER A 364 -3.27 -12.11 14.48
CA SER A 364 -3.61 -12.54 13.12
C SER A 364 -4.89 -13.40 13.10
N GLN A 365 -5.27 -13.87 11.92
CA GLN A 365 -6.02 -15.12 11.75
C GLN A 365 -5.07 -16.32 11.94
N LEU A 366 -5.60 -17.48 12.36
CA LEU A 366 -4.88 -18.76 12.30
C LEU A 366 -5.62 -19.69 11.36
N ARG A 367 -4.98 -20.01 10.23
CA ARG A 367 -5.61 -20.69 9.10
C ARG A 367 -6.90 -19.96 8.71
N ARG A 368 -7.93 -20.69 8.28
CA ARG A 368 -9.29 -20.17 8.11
C ARG A 368 -10.22 -20.57 9.26
N ASP A 369 -9.66 -21.20 10.29
CA ASP A 369 -10.43 -21.75 11.41
C ASP A 369 -10.71 -20.68 12.47
N TYR A 370 -9.72 -19.82 12.73
CA TYR A 370 -9.80 -18.80 13.76
C TYR A 370 -9.52 -17.41 13.16
N PRO A 371 -10.51 -16.49 13.20
CA PRO A 371 -10.38 -15.19 12.55
C PRO A 371 -9.58 -14.17 13.37
N SER A 372 -9.46 -14.36 14.69
CA SER A 372 -8.74 -13.49 15.60
C SER A 372 -8.01 -14.31 16.66
N VAL A 373 -6.68 -14.35 16.56
CA VAL A 373 -5.80 -15.01 17.51
C VAL A 373 -4.66 -14.09 17.95
N LEU A 374 -4.08 -14.39 19.11
CA LEU A 374 -2.78 -13.88 19.53
C LEU A 374 -1.82 -15.06 19.67
N THR A 375 -0.76 -15.05 18.88
CA THR A 375 0.23 -16.14 18.85
C THR A 375 1.54 -15.71 19.51
N LEU A 376 2.02 -16.52 20.45
CA LEU A 376 3.20 -16.26 21.27
C LEU A 376 4.28 -17.33 21.01
N PRO A 377 5.50 -16.95 20.60
CA PRO A 377 6.64 -17.87 20.55
C PRO A 377 7.24 -18.00 21.96
N LEU A 378 7.17 -19.18 22.56
CA LEU A 378 7.62 -19.45 23.94
C LEU A 378 8.78 -20.46 23.96
N GLY A 379 9.83 -20.19 23.19
CA GLY A 379 10.98 -21.10 23.06
C GLY A 379 10.66 -22.30 22.17
N ASP A 380 10.64 -23.51 22.74
CA ASP A 380 10.40 -24.76 21.99
C ASP A 380 8.92 -24.96 21.59
N LEU A 381 8.00 -24.25 22.26
CA LEU A 381 6.58 -24.27 21.96
C LEU A 381 6.10 -22.90 21.47
N THR A 382 5.16 -22.92 20.54
CA THR A 382 4.35 -21.77 20.15
C THR A 382 2.91 -22.02 20.58
N VAL A 383 2.29 -20.99 21.16
CA VAL A 383 0.93 -21.05 21.69
C VAL A 383 0.08 -19.98 21.02
N SER A 384 -1.10 -20.35 20.53
CA SER A 384 -2.05 -19.42 19.92
C SER A 384 -3.36 -19.37 20.68
N TYR A 385 -3.77 -18.19 21.12
CA TYR A 385 -5.01 -17.93 21.86
C TYR A 385 -6.08 -17.43 20.91
N ASN A 386 -7.28 -18.02 20.96
CA ASN A 386 -8.44 -17.44 20.30
C ASN A 386 -8.97 -16.26 21.12
N LEU A 387 -8.87 -15.04 20.61
CA LEU A 387 -9.22 -13.84 21.36
C LEU A 387 -10.74 -13.65 21.54
N HIS A 388 -11.55 -14.44 20.85
CA HIS A 388 -13.02 -14.43 20.99
C HIS A 388 -13.54 -15.39 22.06
N THR A 389 -12.72 -16.32 22.55
CA THR A 389 -13.12 -17.29 23.57
C THR A 389 -12.10 -17.46 24.70
N MET A 390 -10.87 -16.96 24.52
CA MET A 390 -9.69 -17.24 25.35
C MET A 390 -9.34 -18.73 25.48
N ASP A 391 -9.85 -19.56 24.57
CA ASP A 391 -9.39 -20.93 24.38
C ASP A 391 -8.02 -20.94 23.69
N LEU A 392 -7.29 -22.05 23.83
CA LEU A 392 -6.18 -22.30 22.91
C LEU A 392 -6.71 -22.72 21.53
N ALA A 393 -6.33 -21.93 20.53
CA ALA A 393 -6.59 -22.22 19.13
C ALA A 393 -5.70 -23.38 18.65
N ASP A 394 -4.43 -23.37 19.05
CA ASP A 394 -3.45 -24.42 18.75
C ASP A 394 -2.17 -24.30 19.61
N VAL A 395 -1.39 -25.38 19.68
CA VAL A 395 -0.07 -25.45 20.32
C VAL A 395 0.84 -26.35 19.48
N TRP A 396 2.05 -25.90 19.15
CA TRP A 396 2.97 -26.67 18.30
C TRP A 396 4.44 -26.44 18.67
N THR A 397 5.30 -27.36 18.23
CA THR A 397 6.77 -27.30 18.41
C THR A 397 7.49 -27.02 17.11
N GLY A 398 8.71 -26.48 17.18
CA GLY A 398 9.67 -26.47 16.06
C GLY A 398 9.72 -25.17 15.24
N GLY A 399 8.77 -24.26 15.43
CA GLY A 399 8.77 -22.95 14.79
C GLY A 399 7.61 -22.06 15.23
N PHE A 400 7.58 -20.83 14.71
CA PHE A 400 6.54 -19.83 15.01
C PHE A 400 5.38 -19.94 14.01
N LEU A 401 5.33 -19.11 12.98
CA LEU A 401 4.27 -19.14 11.97
C LEU A 401 4.87 -19.16 10.56
N ASP A 402 4.26 -19.92 9.67
CA ASP A 402 4.48 -19.81 8.24
C ASP A 402 3.66 -18.62 7.73
N LEU A 403 4.39 -17.54 7.47
CA LEU A 403 3.86 -16.27 6.99
C LEU A 403 4.16 -16.03 5.51
N SER A 404 4.63 -17.05 4.79
CA SER A 404 5.12 -16.94 3.42
C SER A 404 4.09 -16.48 2.41
N GLU A 405 2.81 -16.71 2.68
CA GLU A 405 1.68 -16.28 1.85
C GLU A 405 0.98 -15.02 2.37
N THR A 406 1.47 -14.42 3.45
CA THR A 406 0.81 -13.29 4.14
C THR A 406 1.46 -11.95 3.80
N GLN A 407 0.85 -10.87 4.27
CA GLN A 407 1.38 -9.52 4.18
C GLN A 407 2.75 -9.37 4.82
N HIS A 408 3.14 -10.25 5.76
CA HIS A 408 4.44 -10.12 6.41
C HIS A 408 5.62 -10.42 5.48
N GLN A 409 5.40 -11.16 4.38
CA GLN A 409 6.44 -11.55 3.43
C GLN A 409 6.12 -11.21 1.97
N ARG A 410 4.86 -10.87 1.66
CA ARG A 410 4.43 -10.56 0.29
C ARG A 410 3.87 -9.16 0.14
N PRO A 411 4.14 -8.51 -1.02
CA PRO A 411 3.45 -7.28 -1.39
C PRO A 411 1.95 -7.48 -1.52
N ARG A 412 1.52 -8.70 -1.93
CA ARG A 412 0.12 -9.20 -2.00
C ARG A 412 -0.03 -10.48 -1.18
N GLY A 413 -0.51 -10.34 0.05
CA GLY A 413 -0.52 -11.39 1.08
C GLY A 413 -1.88 -12.08 1.28
N GLU A 414 -2.37 -12.80 0.28
CA GLU A 414 -3.73 -13.38 0.29
C GLU A 414 -3.89 -14.68 1.10
N GLY A 415 -2.80 -15.17 1.69
CA GLY A 415 -2.78 -16.37 2.49
C GLY A 415 -3.27 -16.16 3.93
N THR A 416 -2.99 -17.15 4.75
CA THR A 416 -3.29 -17.15 6.19
C THR A 416 -2.02 -17.45 6.97
N ALA A 417 -1.90 -16.94 8.19
CA ALA A 417 -0.86 -17.41 9.09
C ALA A 417 -1.16 -18.86 9.47
N ASN A 418 -0.18 -19.74 9.27
CA ASN A 418 -0.30 -21.17 9.59
C ASN A 418 0.80 -21.55 10.59
N PRO A 419 0.60 -22.58 11.44
CA PRO A 419 1.69 -23.10 12.26
C PRO A 419 2.88 -23.55 11.41
N ASP A 420 4.08 -23.11 11.78
CA ASP A 420 5.34 -23.60 11.20
C ASP A 420 5.97 -24.65 12.13
N GLY A 421 5.29 -25.79 12.30
CA GLY A 421 5.74 -26.81 13.23
C GLY A 421 4.76 -27.95 13.43
N ASP A 422 5.14 -28.87 14.31
CA ASP A 422 4.36 -30.08 14.61
C ASP A 422 3.37 -29.83 15.75
N PRO A 423 2.06 -30.12 15.56
CA PRO A 423 1.04 -29.85 16.56
C PRO A 423 1.18 -30.77 17.78
N VAL A 424 0.98 -30.21 18.97
CA VAL A 424 0.93 -30.92 20.25
C VAL A 424 -0.53 -30.97 20.73
N ALA A 425 -1.35 -31.76 20.01
CA ALA A 425 -2.81 -31.74 20.12
C ALA A 425 -3.36 -31.92 21.55
N GLY A 426 -2.67 -32.67 22.42
CA GLY A 426 -3.12 -32.87 23.81
C GLY A 426 -3.06 -31.58 24.65
N LEU A 427 -2.10 -30.68 24.37
CA LEU A 427 -1.97 -29.38 25.04
C LEU A 427 -2.98 -28.33 24.54
N ALA A 428 -3.50 -28.48 23.32
CA ALA A 428 -4.50 -27.56 22.74
C ALA A 428 -5.92 -27.70 23.34
N GLY A 429 -6.11 -28.59 24.33
CA GLY A 429 -7.41 -28.81 24.97
C GLY A 429 -7.80 -27.77 26.04
N TRP A 430 -7.04 -26.67 26.18
CA TRP A 430 -7.33 -25.58 27.11
C TRP A 430 -8.55 -24.77 26.67
N LYS A 431 -9.68 -24.92 27.39
CA LYS A 431 -10.95 -24.26 27.06
C LYS A 431 -11.78 -23.89 28.29
N TRP A 432 -12.19 -22.63 28.39
CA TRP A 432 -13.07 -22.19 29.47
C TRP A 432 -14.50 -22.70 29.25
N GLY A 433 -15.14 -23.12 30.33
CA GLY A 433 -16.59 -23.35 30.34
C GLY A 433 -17.33 -22.16 30.95
N HIS A 434 -18.61 -22.08 30.63
CA HIS A 434 -19.50 -21.00 31.06
C HIS A 434 -20.71 -21.58 31.78
N ASP A 435 -21.17 -20.87 32.81
CA ASP A 435 -22.30 -21.28 33.65
C ASP A 435 -22.11 -22.69 34.27
N GLY A 436 -20.85 -23.05 34.57
CA GLY A 436 -20.47 -24.32 35.20
C GLY A 436 -20.32 -25.52 34.25
N GLU A 437 -20.56 -25.33 32.96
CA GLU A 437 -20.49 -26.39 31.93
C GLU A 437 -19.39 -26.13 30.90
N LEU A 438 -18.71 -27.21 30.47
CA LEU A 438 -17.72 -27.12 29.38
C LEU A 438 -18.36 -27.12 27.99
N ASP A 439 -19.60 -27.59 27.89
CA ASP A 439 -20.37 -27.70 26.65
C ASP A 439 -21.60 -26.80 26.76
N TYR A 440 -21.46 -25.56 26.28
CA TYR A 440 -22.51 -24.53 26.31
C TYR A 440 -22.98 -24.20 24.88
N SER A 441 -24.22 -23.73 24.76
CA SER A 441 -24.80 -23.37 23.45
C SER A 441 -24.16 -22.08 22.90
N ARG A 442 -23.93 -22.05 21.59
CA ARG A 442 -23.48 -20.87 20.83
C ARG A 442 -24.48 -20.45 19.76
N GLU A 443 -25.74 -20.89 19.86
CA GLU A 443 -26.77 -20.68 18.84
C GLU A 443 -26.99 -19.19 18.50
N ASP A 444 -26.89 -18.31 19.49
CA ASP A 444 -27.09 -16.86 19.34
C ASP A 444 -25.77 -16.09 19.10
N CYS A 445 -24.63 -16.77 19.03
CA CYS A 445 -23.34 -16.13 18.80
C CYS A 445 -23.04 -16.03 17.30
N LEU A 446 -22.40 -14.94 16.87
CA LEU A 446 -21.82 -14.88 15.54
C LEU A 446 -20.64 -15.85 15.45
N PRO A 447 -20.50 -16.62 14.36
CA PRO A 447 -19.50 -17.69 14.26
C PRO A 447 -18.05 -17.19 14.30
N ARG A 448 -17.85 -15.89 14.07
CA ARG A 448 -16.54 -15.23 14.00
C ARG A 448 -16.49 -13.97 14.88
N GLY A 449 -17.35 -13.91 15.89
CA GLY A 449 -17.37 -12.84 16.88
C GLY A 449 -16.92 -13.31 18.26
N PRO A 450 -16.70 -12.38 19.20
CA PRO A 450 -16.50 -12.69 20.60
C PRO A 450 -17.75 -13.36 21.20
N LEU A 451 -17.54 -14.15 22.26
CA LEU A 451 -18.62 -14.60 23.12
C LEU A 451 -19.31 -13.40 23.82
N PRO A 452 -20.52 -13.59 24.37
CA PRO A 452 -21.17 -12.56 25.18
C PRO A 452 -20.24 -12.07 26.30
N GLN A 453 -20.19 -10.75 26.50
CA GLN A 453 -19.27 -10.12 27.46
C GLN A 453 -19.46 -10.63 28.91
N THR A 454 -20.67 -11.08 29.25
CA THR A 454 -20.96 -11.69 30.56
C THR A 454 -20.23 -13.02 30.78
N TRP A 455 -19.92 -13.73 29.69
CA TRP A 455 -19.19 -15.00 29.71
C TRP A 455 -17.69 -14.79 29.50
N MET A 456 -17.30 -13.96 28.54
CA MET A 456 -15.89 -13.69 28.23
C MET A 456 -15.70 -12.24 27.81
N ASP A 457 -14.80 -11.53 28.48
CA ASP A 457 -14.39 -10.15 28.17
C ASP A 457 -12.86 -10.08 28.07
N TYR A 458 -12.31 -10.09 26.86
CA TYR A 458 -10.86 -9.95 26.66
C TYR A 458 -10.47 -8.47 26.66
N ARG A 459 -9.56 -8.10 27.57
CA ARG A 459 -9.18 -6.70 27.83
C ARG A 459 -7.86 -6.30 27.20
N GLY A 460 -7.04 -7.26 26.78
CA GLY A 460 -5.75 -7.00 26.17
C GLY A 460 -4.61 -7.81 26.79
N TYR A 461 -3.39 -7.35 26.55
CA TYR A 461 -2.19 -7.99 27.10
C TYR A 461 -1.12 -6.98 27.48
N HIS A 462 -0.36 -7.30 28.52
CA HIS A 462 0.78 -6.56 29.00
C HIS A 462 2.08 -7.20 28.52
N LEU A 463 3.04 -6.36 28.14
CA LEU A 463 4.43 -6.74 27.89
C LEU A 463 5.28 -6.36 29.11
N LEU A 464 5.96 -7.34 29.70
CA LEU A 464 6.74 -7.16 30.91
C LEU A 464 8.12 -7.78 30.70
N GLY A 465 9.05 -7.00 30.16
CA GLY A 465 10.34 -7.53 29.71
C GLY A 465 10.16 -8.47 28.52
N ASP A 466 10.50 -9.75 28.70
CA ASP A 466 10.34 -10.84 27.72
C ASP A 466 9.06 -11.67 27.95
N GLU A 467 8.20 -11.26 28.87
CA GLU A 467 6.97 -11.97 29.23
C GLU A 467 5.71 -11.27 28.71
N VAL A 468 4.69 -12.08 28.42
CA VAL A 468 3.35 -11.62 28.03
C VAL A 468 2.34 -12.06 29.09
N VAL A 469 1.56 -11.10 29.61
CA VAL A 469 0.47 -11.36 30.57
C VAL A 469 -0.85 -10.95 29.94
N LEU A 470 -1.74 -11.91 29.71
CA LEU A 470 -3.08 -11.69 29.16
C LEU A 470 -4.01 -11.20 30.27
N SER A 471 -4.93 -10.30 29.93
CA SER A 471 -5.96 -9.78 30.83
C SER A 471 -7.35 -10.01 30.24
N TYR A 472 -8.20 -10.71 30.97
CA TYR A 472 -9.57 -11.00 30.54
C TYR A 472 -10.49 -11.34 31.72
N GLN A 473 -11.77 -11.56 31.44
CA GLN A 473 -12.77 -12.00 32.40
C GLN A 473 -13.43 -13.28 31.91
N ILE A 474 -13.76 -14.19 32.83
CA ILE A 474 -14.59 -15.39 32.58
C ILE A 474 -15.73 -15.40 33.59
N ASP A 475 -16.98 -15.46 33.13
CA ASP A 475 -18.20 -15.46 33.95
C ASP A 475 -18.18 -14.37 35.06
N GLY A 476 -17.77 -13.15 34.69
CA GLY A 476 -17.68 -12.02 35.63
C GLY A 476 -16.44 -12.01 36.55
N ARG A 477 -15.57 -13.02 36.48
CA ARG A 477 -14.38 -13.15 37.32
C ARG A 477 -13.11 -12.76 36.57
N ASP A 478 -12.34 -11.82 37.11
CA ASP A 478 -11.12 -11.32 36.47
C ASP A 478 -10.02 -12.38 36.46
N ILE A 479 -9.31 -12.49 35.32
CA ILE A 479 -8.20 -13.42 35.09
C ILE A 479 -7.01 -12.63 34.54
N LEU A 480 -5.84 -12.85 35.14
CA LEU A 480 -4.56 -12.57 34.49
C LEU A 480 -3.87 -13.89 34.23
N GLU A 481 -3.28 -14.04 33.05
CA GLU A 481 -2.70 -15.30 32.62
C GLU A 481 -1.33 -15.13 31.96
N ARG A 482 -0.39 -15.98 32.37
CA ARG A 482 0.96 -16.08 31.79
C ARG A 482 1.25 -17.53 31.42
N ALA A 483 1.65 -17.78 30.16
CA ALA A 483 2.11 -19.09 29.73
C ALA A 483 3.61 -19.25 29.95
N VAL A 484 4.01 -20.41 30.48
CA VAL A 484 5.39 -20.76 30.80
C VAL A 484 5.69 -22.14 30.24
N VAL A 485 6.62 -22.22 29.30
CA VAL A 485 7.06 -23.49 28.71
C VAL A 485 8.09 -24.14 29.61
N ILE A 486 7.88 -25.43 29.92
CA ILE A 486 8.83 -26.23 30.69
C ILE A 486 9.70 -27.05 29.74
N ASP A 487 9.06 -27.74 28.79
CA ASP A 487 9.71 -28.46 27.69
C ASP A 487 8.75 -28.56 26.48
N SER A 488 9.17 -29.24 25.42
CA SER A 488 8.40 -29.39 24.17
C SER A 488 7.08 -30.17 24.31
N ARG A 489 6.76 -30.71 25.50
CA ARG A 489 5.54 -31.47 25.78
C ARG A 489 4.85 -31.05 27.07
N THR A 490 5.39 -30.07 27.78
CA THR A 490 4.90 -29.63 29.08
C THR A 490 4.75 -28.12 29.10
N LEU A 491 3.51 -27.66 29.26
CA LEU A 491 3.12 -26.25 29.31
C LEU A 491 2.50 -25.94 30.68
N ALA A 492 3.00 -24.91 31.34
CA ALA A 492 2.41 -24.35 32.54
C ALA A 492 1.68 -23.03 32.24
N ARG A 493 0.60 -22.80 32.98
CA ARG A 493 -0.22 -21.58 32.93
C ARG A 493 -0.33 -21.04 34.34
N GLU A 494 0.23 -19.86 34.55
CA GLU A 494 0.06 -19.14 35.80
C GLU A 494 -1.13 -18.22 35.67
N LEU A 495 -2.05 -18.34 36.63
CA LEU A 495 -3.30 -17.61 36.67
C LEU A 495 -3.35 -16.82 37.97
N TRP A 496 -3.59 -15.53 37.87
CA TRP A 496 -4.20 -14.78 38.96
C TRP A 496 -5.70 -14.72 38.67
N ILE A 497 -6.50 -15.15 39.65
CA ILE A 497 -7.95 -15.28 39.51
C ILE A 497 -8.57 -14.41 40.60
N GLY A 498 -9.35 -13.41 40.22
CA GLY A 498 -10.05 -12.51 41.13
C GLY A 498 -11.06 -13.23 42.05
N PRO A 499 -11.71 -12.52 42.99
CA PRO A 499 -12.86 -13.07 43.71
C PRO A 499 -14.05 -13.26 42.76
N GLY A 500 -14.92 -14.25 43.03
CA GLY A 500 -16.08 -14.53 42.19
C GLY A 500 -16.63 -15.94 42.37
N ASP A 501 -17.58 -16.30 41.51
CA ASP A 501 -18.23 -17.61 41.50
C ASP A 501 -17.30 -18.73 40.97
N SER A 502 -17.83 -19.96 40.95
CA SER A 502 -17.09 -21.13 40.49
C SER A 502 -16.87 -21.07 38.99
N LEU A 503 -15.64 -21.37 38.54
CA LEU A 503 -15.29 -21.50 37.12
C LEU A 503 -15.00 -22.96 36.79
N VAL A 504 -15.16 -23.34 35.53
CA VAL A 504 -14.75 -24.65 35.02
C VAL A 504 -13.86 -24.48 33.80
N LEU A 505 -12.83 -25.33 33.70
CA LEU A 505 -11.80 -25.24 32.68
C LEU A 505 -11.46 -26.65 32.19
N SER A 506 -11.50 -26.87 30.88
CA SER A 506 -10.83 -28.00 30.26
C SER A 506 -9.36 -27.63 30.16
N VAL A 507 -8.44 -28.41 30.74
CA VAL A 507 -7.00 -28.11 30.70
C VAL A 507 -6.25 -28.88 29.61
N GLY A 508 -6.93 -29.81 28.93
CA GLY A 508 -6.30 -30.67 27.93
C GLY A 508 -7.20 -31.83 27.51
N LYS A 509 -6.84 -32.46 26.38
CA LYS A 509 -7.58 -33.59 25.79
C LYS A 509 -6.68 -34.82 25.68
N GLY A 510 -7.12 -35.93 26.26
CA GLY A 510 -6.40 -37.20 26.20
C GLY A 510 -6.56 -37.91 24.85
N PRO A 511 -5.79 -38.99 24.62
CA PRO A 511 -5.92 -39.82 23.42
C PRO A 511 -7.35 -40.35 23.24
N ALA A 512 -7.76 -40.56 21.99
CA ALA A 512 -9.15 -40.89 21.65
C ALA A 512 -9.64 -42.19 22.33
N ASP A 513 -8.75 -43.16 22.47
CA ASP A 513 -8.96 -44.48 23.08
C ASP A 513 -8.65 -44.51 24.60
N ALA A 514 -8.43 -43.35 25.22
CA ALA A 514 -8.12 -43.30 26.64
C ALA A 514 -9.27 -43.84 27.50
N ASN A 515 -8.95 -44.79 28.35
CA ASN A 515 -9.93 -45.49 29.18
C ASN A 515 -9.50 -45.58 30.65
N ASP A 516 -8.24 -45.28 30.97
CA ASP A 516 -7.70 -45.29 32.32
C ASP A 516 -7.58 -43.85 32.87
N TRP A 517 -8.47 -43.50 33.80
CA TRP A 517 -8.54 -42.19 34.45
C TRP A 517 -8.12 -42.31 35.91
N LYS A 518 -7.14 -41.50 36.32
CA LYS A 518 -6.60 -41.51 37.69
C LYS A 518 -6.43 -40.09 38.22
N VAL A 519 -6.81 -39.90 39.48
CA VAL A 519 -6.45 -38.72 40.26
C VAL A 519 -5.69 -39.21 41.49
N ASP A 520 -4.40 -38.94 41.55
CA ASP A 520 -3.62 -39.20 42.75
C ASP A 520 -4.01 -38.16 43.80
N GLN A 521 -4.63 -38.61 44.89
CA GLN A 521 -5.11 -37.74 45.97
C GLN A 521 -3.97 -37.20 46.85
N ALA A 522 -2.82 -37.86 46.87
CA ALA A 522 -1.66 -37.43 47.66
C ALA A 522 -0.93 -36.29 46.97
N THR A 523 -0.74 -36.41 45.65
CA THR A 523 -0.06 -35.38 44.86
C THR A 523 -1.06 -34.36 44.31
N GLY A 524 -2.28 -34.76 43.95
CA GLY A 524 -3.28 -33.92 43.27
C GLY A 524 -3.09 -33.89 41.74
N ILE A 525 -2.38 -34.89 41.19
CA ILE A 525 -2.15 -35.04 39.75
C ILE A 525 -3.31 -35.82 39.14
N ALA A 526 -3.93 -35.26 38.11
CA ALA A 526 -4.93 -35.91 37.28
C ALA A 526 -4.27 -36.45 36.00
N SER A 527 -4.60 -37.67 35.57
CA SER A 527 -4.08 -38.25 34.33
C SER A 527 -5.09 -39.14 33.62
N LEU A 528 -5.06 -39.12 32.29
CA LEU A 528 -5.90 -39.92 31.41
C LEU A 528 -5.02 -40.65 30.38
N GLN A 529 -5.11 -41.98 30.34
CA GLN A 529 -4.16 -42.88 29.67
C GLN A 529 -4.87 -43.98 28.84
N ASN A 530 -4.15 -44.55 27.87
CA ASN A 530 -4.58 -45.76 27.13
C ASN A 530 -4.13 -47.04 27.87
N SER A 531 -5.03 -47.99 28.12
CA SER A 531 -4.72 -49.16 28.97
C SER A 531 -4.06 -50.38 28.29
N GLU A 532 -3.91 -50.44 26.95
CA GLU A 532 -3.63 -51.71 26.24
C GLU A 532 -2.35 -51.79 25.36
N SER A 533 -1.49 -50.77 25.30
CA SER A 533 -0.26 -50.82 24.49
C SER A 533 1.02 -50.69 25.30
N THR A 534 2.10 -51.30 24.80
CA THR A 534 3.46 -51.19 25.34
C THR A 534 4.04 -49.76 25.37
N ASN A 535 3.33 -48.81 24.76
CA ASN A 535 3.51 -47.36 24.84
C ASN A 535 2.17 -46.76 25.31
N GLN A 536 2.11 -46.21 26.53
CA GLN A 536 0.90 -45.56 27.07
C GLN A 536 0.91 -44.07 26.70
N ALA A 537 0.15 -43.70 25.67
CA ALA A 537 -0.14 -42.29 25.44
C ALA A 537 -0.95 -41.71 26.60
N PHE A 538 -0.59 -40.50 27.06
CA PHE A 538 -1.22 -39.87 28.20
C PHE A 538 -1.37 -38.36 28.04
N ILE A 539 -2.33 -37.82 28.81
CA ILE A 539 -2.31 -36.44 29.26
C ILE A 539 -2.36 -36.40 30.79
N ALA A 540 -1.59 -35.52 31.40
CA ALA A 540 -1.58 -35.32 32.84
C ALA A 540 -1.57 -33.84 33.18
N ALA A 541 -2.19 -33.47 34.30
CA ALA A 541 -2.26 -32.10 34.77
C ALA A 541 -2.14 -32.00 36.30
N SER A 542 -1.58 -30.89 36.77
CA SER A 542 -1.41 -30.57 38.19
C SER A 542 -1.72 -29.11 38.47
N VAL A 543 -2.12 -28.80 39.71
CA VAL A 543 -2.30 -27.43 40.20
C VAL A 543 -1.38 -27.16 41.40
N SER A 544 -0.76 -25.98 41.46
CA SER A 544 0.02 -25.48 42.61
C SER A 544 -0.26 -24.00 42.95
N GLY A 545 0.21 -23.50 44.10
CA GLY A 545 0.27 -22.05 44.41
C GLY A 545 -0.72 -21.42 45.40
N GLN A 546 -1.56 -22.19 46.10
CA GLN A 546 -2.70 -21.61 46.84
C GLN A 546 -2.31 -20.68 48.02
N THR A 547 -2.74 -19.42 47.95
CA THR A 547 -2.85 -18.48 49.09
C THR A 547 -4.29 -18.03 49.26
N SER A 548 -5.18 -18.92 49.72
CA SER A 548 -6.40 -18.49 50.41
C SER A 548 -6.18 -18.57 51.92
N VAL A 549 -6.82 -17.67 52.67
CA VAL A 549 -6.66 -17.44 54.13
C VAL A 549 -6.98 -18.69 54.98
N SER A 550 -7.47 -19.79 54.39
CA SER A 550 -7.89 -21.01 55.08
C SER A 550 -6.82 -22.11 55.21
N GLY A 551 -5.67 -22.00 54.53
CA GLY A 551 -4.53 -22.92 54.73
C GLY A 551 -4.81 -24.41 54.41
N LYS A 552 -5.82 -24.72 53.58
CA LYS A 552 -6.08 -26.08 53.10
C LYS A 552 -5.75 -26.21 51.61
N ASN A 553 -4.93 -27.19 51.26
CA ASN A 553 -4.57 -27.63 49.90
C ASN A 553 -5.76 -28.22 49.07
N SER A 554 -7.03 -27.90 49.36
CA SER A 554 -8.15 -28.82 49.04
C SER A 554 -9.25 -28.35 48.08
N ASP A 555 -9.25 -27.14 47.53
CA ASP A 555 -10.52 -26.60 47.00
C ASP A 555 -10.72 -26.67 45.48
N VAL A 556 -9.73 -27.12 44.68
CA VAL A 556 -9.95 -27.43 43.24
C VAL A 556 -10.22 -28.91 43.03
N SER A 557 -11.14 -29.25 42.13
CA SER A 557 -11.48 -30.66 41.83
C SER A 557 -11.22 -31.03 40.38
N TRP A 558 -10.87 -32.31 40.17
CA TRP A 558 -10.59 -32.89 38.88
C TRP A 558 -11.67 -33.90 38.48
N GLU A 559 -12.15 -33.80 37.25
CA GLU A 559 -13.14 -34.71 36.67
C GLU A 559 -12.76 -35.09 35.24
N ARG A 560 -13.14 -36.30 34.83
CA ARG A 560 -13.12 -36.68 33.41
C ARG A 560 -14.42 -36.21 32.77
N ALA A 561 -14.33 -35.29 31.81
CA ALA A 561 -15.46 -34.82 31.03
C ALA A 561 -15.62 -35.62 29.73
N THR A 562 -16.67 -35.30 28.97
CA THR A 562 -16.91 -35.83 27.62
C THR A 562 -15.71 -35.57 26.70
N GLU A 563 -15.57 -36.41 25.68
CA GLU A 563 -14.46 -36.36 24.72
C GLU A 563 -13.05 -36.46 25.32
N GLN A 564 -12.88 -37.18 26.43
CA GLN A 564 -11.55 -37.40 27.03
C GLN A 564 -10.88 -36.11 27.53
N ARG A 565 -11.67 -35.12 27.95
CA ARG A 565 -11.16 -33.87 28.51
C ARG A 565 -10.91 -33.98 30.01
N LEU A 566 -9.83 -33.32 30.46
CA LEU A 566 -9.56 -33.11 31.88
C LEU A 566 -10.24 -31.81 32.34
N LYS A 567 -11.30 -31.93 33.13
CA LYS A 567 -12.03 -30.79 33.70
C LYS A 567 -11.45 -30.44 35.07
N LEU A 568 -11.05 -29.19 35.22
CA LEU A 568 -10.68 -28.54 36.47
C LEU A 568 -11.85 -27.65 36.92
N THR A 569 -12.33 -27.84 38.14
CA THR A 569 -13.31 -26.93 38.76
C THR A 569 -12.57 -26.03 39.75
N ILE A 570 -12.66 -24.73 39.50
CA ILE A 570 -12.12 -23.69 40.38
C ILE A 570 -13.29 -23.17 41.23
N PRO A 571 -13.24 -23.30 42.55
CA PRO A 571 -14.35 -22.96 43.42
C PRO A 571 -14.58 -21.45 43.49
N ALA A 572 -15.79 -21.08 43.92
CA ALA A 572 -16.10 -19.72 44.31
C ALA A 572 -15.21 -19.26 45.47
N ASP A 573 -14.81 -17.99 45.46
CA ASP A 573 -13.96 -17.40 46.51
C ASP A 573 -14.27 -15.90 46.67
N GLN A 574 -14.10 -15.40 47.89
CA GLN A 574 -14.20 -13.98 48.23
C GLN A 574 -12.83 -13.27 48.17
N SER A 575 -11.75 -14.02 47.97
CA SER A 575 -10.39 -13.51 47.77
C SER A 575 -9.82 -13.96 46.42
N ALA A 576 -8.92 -13.15 45.86
CA ALA A 576 -8.16 -13.55 44.70
C ALA A 576 -7.18 -14.68 45.04
N ARG A 577 -6.81 -15.48 44.04
CA ARG A 577 -5.87 -16.60 44.17
C ARG A 577 -4.90 -16.64 43.01
N SER A 578 -3.64 -16.93 43.30
CA SER A 578 -2.65 -17.31 42.30
C SER A 578 -2.55 -18.83 42.21
N VAL A 579 -2.67 -19.38 41.01
CA VAL A 579 -2.52 -20.82 40.76
C VAL A 579 -1.65 -21.05 39.54
N ARG A 580 -0.88 -22.15 39.53
CA ARG A 580 -0.17 -22.64 38.35
C ARG A 580 -0.79 -23.97 37.95
N VAL A 581 -1.30 -24.05 36.71
CA VAL A 581 -1.80 -25.28 36.10
C VAL A 581 -0.75 -25.79 35.13
N THR A 582 -0.15 -26.93 35.42
CA THR A 582 0.86 -27.55 34.56
C THR A 582 0.25 -28.74 33.84
N VAL A 583 0.39 -28.79 32.52
CA VAL A 583 -0.16 -29.84 31.66
C VAL A 583 0.97 -30.47 30.86
N GLY A 584 1.02 -31.79 30.84
CA GLY A 584 2.03 -32.56 30.11
C GLY A 584 1.39 -33.67 29.28
N VAL A 585 2.00 -33.94 28.14
CA VAL A 585 1.62 -35.04 27.25
C VAL A 585 2.80 -35.95 26.97
N GLY A 586 2.53 -37.21 26.66
CA GLY A 586 3.59 -38.15 26.28
C GLY A 586 3.04 -39.47 25.78
N GLU A 587 3.96 -40.36 25.40
CA GLU A 587 3.66 -41.66 24.77
C GLU A 587 4.16 -42.85 25.60
N THR A 588 4.86 -42.59 26.71
CA THR A 588 5.47 -43.64 27.54
C THR A 588 5.26 -43.40 29.04
N ASP A 589 5.23 -44.49 29.81
CA ASP A 589 5.16 -44.45 31.28
C ASP A 589 6.33 -43.66 31.89
N GLY A 590 7.51 -43.73 31.27
CA GLY A 590 8.70 -42.99 31.70
C GLY A 590 8.51 -41.47 31.61
N GLU A 591 7.90 -40.99 30.53
CA GLU A 591 7.54 -39.58 30.35
C GLU A 591 6.44 -39.14 31.34
N LEU A 592 5.48 -40.03 31.66
CA LEU A 592 4.49 -39.75 32.69
C LEU A 592 5.12 -39.59 34.07
N VAL A 593 6.07 -40.47 34.43
CA VAL A 593 6.83 -40.36 35.69
C VAL A 593 7.69 -39.09 35.71
N ALA A 594 8.28 -38.72 34.57
CA ALA A 594 9.02 -37.46 34.46
C ALA A 594 8.11 -36.24 34.70
N PHE A 595 6.92 -36.20 34.08
CA PHE A 595 5.92 -35.17 34.32
C PHE A 595 5.47 -35.11 35.79
N GLN A 596 5.25 -36.27 36.42
CA GLN A 596 4.87 -36.35 37.83
C GLN A 596 5.93 -35.73 38.73
N THR A 597 7.20 -36.06 38.47
CA THR A 597 8.36 -35.50 39.18
C THR A 597 8.42 -33.97 39.01
N LEU A 598 8.31 -33.48 37.77
CA LEU A 598 8.29 -32.05 37.47
C LEU A 598 7.12 -31.32 38.16
N SER A 599 5.94 -31.94 38.18
CA SER A 599 4.75 -31.39 38.85
C SER A 599 4.90 -31.33 40.37
N GLU A 600 5.57 -32.31 40.98
CA GLU A 600 5.89 -32.29 42.41
C GLU A 600 6.90 -31.19 42.75
N GLU A 601 7.92 -31.00 41.92
CA GLU A 601 8.88 -29.90 42.08
C GLU A 601 8.20 -28.54 41.92
N ALA A 602 7.37 -28.36 40.89
CA ALA A 602 6.63 -27.13 40.63
C ALA A 602 5.63 -26.78 41.74
N ARG A 603 5.14 -27.76 42.52
CA ARG A 603 4.29 -27.51 43.70
C ARG A 603 4.99 -26.83 44.85
N ASN A 604 6.31 -27.04 44.96
CA ASN A 604 7.12 -26.45 46.02
C ASN A 604 7.62 -25.04 45.64
N GLN A 605 7.36 -24.58 44.42
CA GLN A 605 7.72 -23.25 43.95
C GLN A 605 6.59 -22.25 44.21
N PRO A 606 6.90 -21.00 44.59
CA PRO A 606 5.90 -19.95 44.67
C PRO A 606 5.34 -19.64 43.27
N VAL A 607 4.03 -19.42 43.20
CA VAL A 607 3.37 -18.92 41.98
C VAL A 607 3.39 -17.40 42.02
N ALA A 608 3.72 -16.77 40.89
CA ALA A 608 3.76 -15.31 40.80
C ALA A 608 2.37 -14.71 41.05
N ASP A 609 2.34 -13.58 41.77
CA ASP A 609 1.16 -12.73 41.81
C ASP A 609 1.20 -11.78 40.61
N LEU A 610 0.51 -12.17 39.54
CA LEU A 610 0.47 -11.41 38.28
C LEU A 610 -0.18 -10.03 38.47
N SER A 611 -1.12 -9.88 39.42
CA SER A 611 -1.76 -8.58 39.69
C SER A 611 -0.76 -7.55 40.23
N SER A 612 0.12 -7.98 41.13
CA SER A 612 1.23 -7.17 41.60
C SER A 612 2.28 -6.92 40.52
N LEU A 613 2.45 -7.84 39.56
CA LEU A 613 3.46 -7.72 38.50
C LEU A 613 3.10 -6.61 37.51
N ILE A 614 1.85 -6.56 37.04
CA ILE A 614 1.37 -5.54 36.10
C ILE A 614 1.20 -4.15 36.74
N GLN A 615 1.07 -4.09 38.07
CA GLN A 615 0.89 -2.82 38.79
C GLN A 615 2.19 -2.11 39.15
N ARG A 616 3.35 -2.78 39.12
CA ARG A 616 4.61 -2.20 39.60
C ARG A 616 5.06 -1.06 38.70
N PRO A 617 5.00 0.21 39.14
CA PRO A 617 5.73 1.26 38.47
C PRO A 617 7.18 1.10 38.91
N SER A 618 8.11 0.99 37.96
CA SER A 618 9.53 1.07 38.28
C SER A 618 9.85 2.48 38.82
N SER A 619 10.88 2.60 39.66
CA SER A 619 11.37 3.89 40.17
C SER A 619 12.06 4.76 39.09
N GLY A 620 11.80 4.47 37.82
CA GLY A 620 12.39 5.01 36.58
C GLY A 620 11.91 4.19 35.37
N PRO A 621 12.21 4.59 34.13
CA PRO A 621 11.75 3.88 32.93
C PRO A 621 12.21 2.42 32.86
N ALA A 622 11.37 1.54 32.34
CA ALA A 622 11.75 0.14 32.13
C ALA A 622 12.76 -0.02 30.98
N PRO A 623 13.44 -1.19 30.87
CA PRO A 623 14.28 -1.49 29.72
C PRO A 623 13.46 -1.59 28.43
N GLN A 624 13.94 -0.92 27.39
CA GLN A 624 13.37 -0.97 26.05
C GLN A 624 13.56 -2.34 25.37
N GLN A 625 12.50 -2.89 24.76
CA GLN A 625 12.57 -4.04 23.86
C GLN A 625 13.28 -3.68 22.55
N TRP A 626 13.06 -2.46 22.05
CA TRP A 626 13.62 -1.97 20.80
C TRP A 626 14.53 -0.76 21.06
N PRO A 627 15.74 -0.99 21.61
CA PRO A 627 16.60 0.10 22.05
C PRO A 627 17.09 0.96 20.87
N GLY A 628 17.11 2.27 21.11
CA GLY A 628 17.63 3.27 20.17
C GLY A 628 16.59 3.92 19.27
N GLU A 629 17.06 4.90 18.50
CA GLU A 629 16.30 5.63 17.50
C GLU A 629 17.06 5.56 16.17
N ILE A 630 16.32 5.57 15.07
CA ILE A 630 16.90 5.66 13.73
C ILE A 630 16.75 7.10 13.26
N THR A 631 17.86 7.73 12.88
CA THR A 631 17.84 9.09 12.35
C THR A 631 17.88 9.07 10.82
N THR A 632 17.02 9.85 10.19
CA THR A 632 17.02 10.10 8.75
C THR A 632 16.96 11.60 8.44
N VAL A 633 17.25 11.95 7.20
CA VAL A 633 17.20 13.33 6.70
C VAL A 633 16.11 13.42 5.63
N GLY A 634 15.13 14.30 5.80
CA GLY A 634 14.08 14.56 4.83
C GLY A 634 14.57 15.35 3.61
N THR A 635 13.73 15.39 2.57
CA THR A 635 13.97 16.18 1.36
C THR A 635 12.92 17.26 1.25
N LEU A 636 13.33 18.53 1.13
CA LEU A 636 12.39 19.62 0.87
C LEU A 636 12.02 19.62 -0.61
N GLY A 637 10.72 19.66 -0.90
CA GLY A 637 10.21 19.73 -2.26
C GLY A 637 10.54 21.07 -2.90
N LEU A 638 10.70 21.05 -4.22
CA LEU A 638 10.77 22.28 -5.02
C LEU A 638 9.37 22.91 -5.09
N GLU A 639 9.32 24.24 -4.94
CA GLU A 639 8.07 24.99 -5.04
C GLU A 639 7.44 24.84 -6.42
N GLN A 640 6.13 24.58 -6.45
CA GLN A 640 5.27 24.60 -7.62
C GLN A 640 3.96 25.28 -7.22
N GLU A 641 3.56 26.33 -7.92
CA GLU A 641 2.29 27.04 -7.68
C GLU A 641 2.05 27.37 -6.19
N GLY A 642 3.06 27.86 -5.47
CA GLY A 642 2.88 28.28 -4.08
C GLY A 642 2.85 27.17 -3.02
N TYR A 643 3.03 25.92 -3.42
CA TYR A 643 3.18 24.78 -2.52
C TYR A 643 4.42 23.95 -2.86
N ALA A 644 4.90 23.17 -1.91
CA ALA A 644 6.00 22.23 -2.09
C ALA A 644 5.63 20.89 -1.48
N LEU A 645 6.07 19.80 -2.12
CA LEU A 645 5.87 18.46 -1.62
C LEU A 645 7.16 17.91 -0.99
N ASP A 646 7.27 18.05 0.33
CA ASP A 646 8.43 17.57 1.08
C ASP A 646 8.29 16.06 1.36
N THR A 647 9.43 15.36 1.42
CA THR A 647 9.47 13.92 1.71
C THR A 647 10.12 13.66 3.07
N LEU A 648 9.38 13.00 3.96
CA LEU A 648 9.90 12.50 5.22
C LEU A 648 10.56 11.15 4.97
N THR A 649 11.88 11.16 4.87
CA THR A 649 12.65 9.98 4.49
C THR A 649 12.52 8.87 5.53
N ARG A 650 11.99 7.72 5.11
CA ARG A 650 11.89 6.52 5.94
C ARG A 650 13.27 5.86 6.10
N PRO A 651 13.53 5.08 7.17
CA PRO A 651 14.69 4.22 7.25
C PRO A 651 14.77 3.24 6.06
N ASP A 652 15.93 3.16 5.40
CA ASP A 652 16.14 2.22 4.29
C ASP A 652 16.26 0.76 4.79
N SER A 653 16.68 0.58 6.05
CA SER A 653 16.69 -0.69 6.78
C SER A 653 16.59 -0.46 8.28
N THR A 654 16.24 -1.52 9.03
CA THR A 654 16.18 -1.47 10.49
C THR A 654 16.82 -2.72 11.11
N PRO A 655 17.29 -2.66 12.36
CA PRO A 655 17.77 -3.85 13.08
C PRO A 655 16.73 -4.96 13.21
N TRP A 656 15.45 -4.63 13.09
CA TRP A 656 14.31 -5.52 13.30
C TRP A 656 13.70 -6.04 11.99
N ASN A 657 14.33 -5.73 10.85
CA ASN A 657 13.84 -6.03 9.51
C ASN A 657 12.42 -5.53 9.24
N THR A 658 11.94 -4.49 9.94
CA THR A 658 10.61 -3.92 9.75
C THR A 658 10.43 -3.47 8.30
N TRP A 659 9.31 -3.87 7.70
CA TRP A 659 8.95 -3.45 6.35
C TRP A 659 8.06 -2.21 6.40
N PHE A 660 8.60 -1.06 5.98
CA PHE A 660 7.98 0.28 6.10
C PHE A 660 6.84 0.54 5.10
N ARG A 661 5.84 -0.34 5.03
CA ARG A 661 4.62 -0.11 4.24
C ARG A 661 3.61 0.65 5.08
N THR A 662 3.69 1.96 5.01
CA THR A 662 2.88 2.88 5.81
C THR A 662 1.41 2.86 5.42
N THR A 663 0.50 2.86 6.39
CA THR A 663 -0.96 2.76 6.15
C THR A 663 -1.74 3.93 6.69
N ALA A 664 -1.38 4.44 7.86
CA ALA A 664 -2.07 5.53 8.53
C ALA A 664 -1.12 6.34 9.41
N LEU A 665 -1.45 7.61 9.64
CA LEU A 665 -0.72 8.50 10.54
C LEU A 665 -1.68 9.37 11.33
N ASP A 666 -1.22 9.87 12.46
CA ASP A 666 -1.83 10.99 13.19
C ASP A 666 -0.79 11.68 14.08
N PHE A 667 -1.12 12.84 14.64
CA PHE A 667 -0.17 13.69 15.36
C PHE A 667 -0.51 13.85 16.84
N PHE A 668 0.53 13.87 17.67
CA PHE A 668 0.46 14.41 19.02
C PHE A 668 0.40 15.94 18.97
N GLU A 669 -0.09 16.58 20.04
CA GLU A 669 -0.16 18.05 20.14
C GLU A 669 1.21 18.73 19.95
N ASP A 670 2.29 18.06 20.34
CA ASP A 670 3.67 18.56 20.21
C ASP A 670 4.27 18.43 18.79
N GLY A 671 3.50 17.90 17.83
CA GLY A 671 3.92 17.72 16.45
C GLY A 671 4.67 16.43 16.15
N ARG A 672 4.90 15.55 17.14
CA ARG A 672 5.33 14.17 16.86
C ARG A 672 4.24 13.44 16.08
N MET A 673 4.65 12.51 15.23
CA MET A 673 3.75 11.71 14.40
C MET A 673 3.74 10.26 14.87
N ALA A 674 2.57 9.69 15.11
CA ALA A 674 2.37 8.24 15.16
C ALA A 674 2.07 7.74 13.74
N ILE A 675 2.78 6.71 13.28
CA ILE A 675 2.59 6.14 11.94
C ILE A 675 2.52 4.61 11.98
N ALA A 676 1.49 4.05 11.36
CA ALA A 676 1.26 2.61 11.28
C ALA A 676 1.86 2.00 10.01
N MET A 677 2.33 0.76 10.15
CA MET A 677 2.77 -0.08 9.05
C MET A 677 1.78 -1.24 8.87
N HIS A 678 1.44 -1.57 7.63
CA HIS A 678 0.56 -2.69 7.29
C HIS A 678 0.99 -4.02 7.95
N GLY A 679 2.29 -4.18 8.21
CA GLY A 679 2.86 -5.35 8.87
C GLY A 679 2.65 -5.43 10.38
N GLY A 680 1.98 -4.48 11.03
CA GLY A 680 1.64 -4.52 12.46
C GLY A 680 2.45 -3.61 13.38
N ASP A 681 3.30 -2.74 12.85
CA ASP A 681 4.16 -1.84 13.63
C ASP A 681 3.55 -0.45 13.76
N ILE A 682 3.76 0.19 14.92
CA ILE A 682 3.58 1.63 15.12
C ILE A 682 4.94 2.26 15.42
N TRP A 683 5.24 3.38 14.77
CA TRP A 683 6.43 4.18 15.01
C TRP A 683 6.05 5.59 15.44
N ILE A 684 6.80 6.16 16.39
CA ILE A 684 6.75 7.58 16.70
C ILE A 684 7.89 8.28 15.98
N VAL A 685 7.57 9.34 15.23
CA VAL A 685 8.52 10.17 14.49
C VAL A 685 8.58 11.54 15.15
N SER A 686 9.78 11.97 15.52
CA SER A 686 10.06 13.29 16.08
C SER A 686 11.07 14.07 15.23
N GLY A 687 11.27 15.35 15.52
CA GLY A 687 12.15 16.22 14.73
C GLY A 687 11.54 16.68 13.40
N ILE A 688 10.19 16.65 13.31
CA ILE A 688 9.46 17.14 12.15
C ILE A 688 9.37 18.66 12.25
N ASP A 689 10.23 19.36 11.52
CA ASP A 689 10.30 20.82 11.50
C ASP A 689 10.34 21.37 10.05
N GLU A 690 10.63 22.66 9.91
CA GLU A 690 10.73 23.32 8.61
C GLU A 690 11.92 22.83 7.77
N THR A 691 12.97 22.30 8.39
CA THR A 691 14.19 21.88 7.68
C THR A 691 14.22 20.39 7.40
N LEU A 692 13.56 19.54 8.18
CA LEU A 692 13.62 18.08 8.10
C LEU A 692 15.06 17.54 8.12
N ASP A 693 15.99 18.21 8.82
CA ASP A 693 17.39 17.77 8.86
C ASP A 693 17.60 16.52 9.72
N GLU A 694 16.76 16.31 10.72
CA GLU A 694 16.95 15.25 11.72
C GLU A 694 15.62 14.64 12.15
N LEU A 695 15.11 13.73 11.32
CA LEU A 695 13.94 12.92 11.65
C LEU A 695 14.37 11.76 12.51
N ARG A 696 13.77 11.57 13.70
CA ARG A 696 14.08 10.47 14.61
C ARG A 696 12.90 9.52 14.71
N TRP A 697 13.15 8.26 14.36
CA TRP A 697 12.16 7.19 14.31
C TRP A 697 12.37 6.25 15.50
N LYS A 698 11.37 6.18 16.39
CA LYS A 698 11.33 5.26 17.52
C LYS A 698 10.21 4.25 17.29
N ARG A 699 10.54 2.95 17.33
CA ARG A 699 9.52 1.88 17.27
C ARG A 699 8.75 1.90 18.59
N TYR A 700 7.43 1.96 18.51
CA TYR A 700 6.53 2.12 19.66
C TYR A 700 5.74 0.85 19.96
N ALA A 701 5.25 0.18 18.92
CA ALA A 701 4.50 -1.06 19.04
C ALA A 701 4.77 -1.99 17.86
N ALA A 702 4.52 -3.29 18.05
CA ALA A 702 4.62 -4.32 17.01
C ALA A 702 3.54 -5.39 17.20
N GLY A 703 3.39 -6.26 16.20
CA GLY A 703 2.53 -7.44 16.31
C GLY A 703 1.02 -7.18 16.13
N LEU A 704 0.61 -5.97 15.73
CA LEU A 704 -0.79 -5.64 15.48
C LEU A 704 -1.33 -6.28 14.20
N TYR A 705 -2.64 -6.55 14.16
CA TYR A 705 -3.28 -7.23 13.03
C TYR A 705 -3.75 -6.24 11.96
N GLU A 706 -2.94 -6.08 10.90
CA GLU A 706 -3.23 -5.26 9.70
C GLU A 706 -3.76 -3.85 10.04
N PRO A 707 -2.94 -2.98 10.68
CA PRO A 707 -3.40 -1.67 11.13
C PRO A 707 -3.62 -0.71 9.94
N PHE A 708 -4.84 -0.19 9.78
CA PHE A 708 -5.24 0.70 8.67
C PHE A 708 -5.90 2.01 9.12
N GLY A 709 -5.87 2.29 10.42
CA GLY A 709 -6.32 3.55 11.03
C GLY A 709 -5.49 3.87 12.26
N VAL A 710 -5.13 5.14 12.45
CA VAL A 710 -4.42 5.65 13.63
C VAL A 710 -5.10 6.95 14.06
N LYS A 711 -5.34 7.10 15.35
CA LYS A 711 -5.84 8.35 15.93
C LYS A 711 -5.21 8.59 17.29
N VAL A 712 -4.64 9.76 17.50
CA VAL A 712 -4.10 10.21 18.78
C VAL A 712 -5.18 11.02 19.50
N VAL A 713 -5.60 10.55 20.67
CA VAL A 713 -6.64 11.20 21.49
C VAL A 713 -6.11 11.31 22.91
N ASP A 714 -6.07 12.52 23.46
CA ASP A 714 -5.54 12.80 24.80
C ASP A 714 -4.12 12.26 25.04
N GLY A 715 -3.31 12.18 23.97
CA GLY A 715 -1.94 11.66 23.99
C GLY A 715 -1.83 10.14 23.83
N ASP A 716 -2.93 9.40 23.81
CA ASP A 716 -2.92 7.96 23.60
C ASP A 716 -3.09 7.60 22.13
N VAL A 717 -2.43 6.52 21.70
CA VAL A 717 -2.49 6.04 20.32
C VAL A 717 -3.54 4.96 20.18
N PHE A 718 -4.59 5.25 19.41
CA PHE A 718 -5.63 4.30 19.01
C PHE A 718 -5.35 3.77 17.60
N VAL A 719 -5.54 2.47 17.40
CA VAL A 719 -5.23 1.79 16.14
C VAL A 719 -6.38 0.88 15.73
N THR A 720 -6.92 1.10 14.53
CA THR A 720 -7.89 0.19 13.90
C THR A 720 -7.13 -1.02 13.35
N CYS A 721 -7.37 -2.19 13.95
CA CYS A 721 -6.95 -3.49 13.45
C CYS A 721 -8.14 -4.21 12.81
N LYS A 722 -7.85 -5.29 12.07
CA LYS A 722 -8.89 -6.08 11.39
C LYS A 722 -9.89 -6.73 12.35
N ASP A 723 -9.48 -7.02 13.57
CA ASP A 723 -10.27 -7.71 14.56
C ASP A 723 -10.78 -6.83 15.71
N ARG A 724 -10.22 -5.62 15.90
CA ARG A 724 -10.57 -4.72 17.01
C ARG A 724 -10.01 -3.31 16.84
N LEU A 725 -10.49 -2.39 17.67
CA LEU A 725 -9.80 -1.14 17.98
C LEU A 725 -8.87 -1.38 19.18
N VAL A 726 -7.59 -1.06 19.03
CA VAL A 726 -6.56 -1.20 20.07
C VAL A 726 -6.18 0.18 20.61
N ARG A 727 -6.07 0.32 21.93
CA ARG A 727 -5.43 1.49 22.57
C ARG A 727 -4.07 1.06 23.13
N LEU A 728 -3.03 1.81 22.78
CA LEU A 728 -1.65 1.52 23.15
C LEU A 728 -1.21 2.43 24.27
N HIS A 729 -0.73 1.85 25.38
CA HIS A 729 -0.28 2.57 26.56
C HIS A 729 1.22 2.38 26.76
N ASP A 730 1.93 3.46 27.11
CA ASP A 730 3.29 3.44 27.66
C ASP A 730 3.19 3.79 29.15
N SER A 731 2.91 2.78 29.97
CA SER A 731 2.65 2.96 31.41
C SER A 731 3.95 3.09 32.21
N ASP A 732 5.06 2.55 31.69
CA ASP A 732 6.37 2.53 32.33
C ASP A 732 7.31 3.67 31.89
N GLY A 733 6.94 4.45 30.87
CA GLY A 733 7.63 5.66 30.42
C GLY A 733 8.90 5.38 29.61
N ASN A 734 9.04 4.20 29.02
CA ASN A 734 10.20 3.81 28.22
C ASN A 734 10.10 4.20 26.73
N ALA A 735 9.01 4.87 26.32
CA ALA A 735 8.67 5.22 24.95
C ALA A 735 8.32 4.03 24.03
N GLU A 736 7.79 2.95 24.59
CA GLU A 736 7.23 1.77 23.92
C GLU A 736 5.92 1.38 24.59
N ALA A 737 4.99 0.81 23.83
CA ALA A 737 3.72 0.37 24.37
C ALA A 737 3.91 -0.91 25.22
N ASP A 738 3.49 -0.86 26.49
CA ASP A 738 3.55 -1.97 27.43
C ASP A 738 2.17 -2.61 27.69
N PHE A 739 1.08 -1.94 27.35
CA PHE A 739 -0.26 -2.50 27.40
C PHE A 739 -1.01 -2.26 26.09
N TYR A 740 -1.44 -3.37 25.48
CA TYR A 740 -2.21 -3.41 24.24
C TYR A 740 -3.67 -3.68 24.60
N GLU A 741 -4.39 -2.62 24.92
CA GLU A 741 -5.78 -2.68 25.36
C GLU A 741 -6.69 -3.06 24.19
N SER A 742 -7.53 -4.07 24.41
CA SER A 742 -8.65 -4.39 23.52
C SER A 742 -9.80 -3.43 23.77
N PHE A 743 -9.66 -2.19 23.30
CA PHE A 743 -10.60 -1.10 23.57
C PHE A 743 -12.02 -1.40 23.05
N SER A 744 -12.14 -1.99 21.86
CA SER A 744 -13.42 -2.50 21.33
C SER A 744 -13.19 -3.65 20.35
N ALA A 745 -13.66 -4.85 20.67
CA ALA A 745 -13.58 -6.01 19.78
C ALA A 745 -14.58 -5.92 18.61
N ASP A 746 -14.20 -6.38 17.42
CA ASP A 746 -15.12 -6.49 16.29
C ASP A 746 -16.03 -7.71 16.46
N SER A 747 -17.34 -7.51 16.27
CA SER A 747 -18.36 -8.53 16.42
C SER A 747 -18.39 -9.60 15.31
N ASP A 748 -17.72 -9.38 14.17
CA ASP A 748 -17.64 -10.36 13.09
C ASP A 748 -16.36 -10.15 12.27
N VAL A 749 -15.34 -10.97 12.53
CA VAL A 749 -14.01 -10.85 11.91
C VAL A 749 -13.88 -11.81 10.74
N SER A 750 -13.54 -11.31 9.56
CA SER A 750 -13.41 -12.10 8.34
C SER A 750 -11.99 -12.67 8.22
N THR A 751 -11.88 -13.91 7.76
CA THR A 751 -10.58 -14.50 7.38
C THR A 751 -10.17 -14.16 5.96
N ASN A 752 -11.01 -13.43 5.20
CA ASN A 752 -10.70 -13.04 3.84
C ASN A 752 -9.69 -11.88 3.84
N PHE A 753 -8.74 -11.97 2.90
CA PHE A 753 -7.75 -10.93 2.66
C PHE A 753 -8.36 -9.56 2.39
N HIS A 754 -9.41 -9.44 1.56
CA HIS A 754 -9.98 -8.13 1.18
C HIS A 754 -10.85 -7.47 2.26
N ALA A 755 -11.04 -8.12 3.40
CA ALA A 755 -11.95 -7.69 4.46
C ALA A 755 -11.26 -6.81 5.52
N PHE A 756 -10.68 -5.69 5.08
CA PHE A 756 -10.01 -4.74 5.96
C PHE A 756 -10.99 -3.89 6.77
N ASN A 757 -10.53 -3.43 7.94
CA ASN A 757 -11.13 -2.33 8.69
C ASN A 757 -10.28 -1.08 8.42
N PHE A 758 -10.87 -0.07 7.79
CA PHE A 758 -10.18 1.10 7.29
C PHE A 758 -10.44 2.35 8.13
N ASP A 759 -9.36 3.13 8.26
CA ASP A 759 -9.34 4.48 8.85
C ASP A 759 -9.69 4.50 10.34
N LEU A 760 -9.53 5.68 10.93
CA LEU A 760 -10.00 5.98 12.27
C LEU A 760 -10.20 7.50 12.38
N GLN A 761 -11.45 7.90 12.56
CA GLN A 761 -11.85 9.29 12.77
C GLN A 761 -12.57 9.45 14.11
N THR A 762 -12.64 10.68 14.60
CA THR A 762 -13.39 11.02 15.81
C THR A 762 -14.39 12.13 15.54
N ASP A 763 -15.57 12.05 16.12
CA ASP A 763 -16.52 13.17 16.17
C ASP A 763 -16.18 14.14 17.35
N PRO A 764 -16.82 15.32 17.42
CA PRO A 764 -16.63 16.26 18.54
C PRO A 764 -17.03 15.71 19.91
N GLU A 765 -17.88 14.67 19.97
CA GLU A 765 -18.26 13.97 21.20
C GLU A 765 -17.21 12.94 21.67
N GLY A 766 -16.20 12.66 20.84
CA GLY A 766 -15.10 11.72 21.09
C GLY A 766 -15.41 10.27 20.69
N ASN A 767 -16.49 10.02 19.95
CA ASN A 767 -16.78 8.68 19.40
C ASN A 767 -15.87 8.39 18.21
N PHE A 768 -15.53 7.12 18.03
CA PHE A 768 -14.65 6.65 16.97
C PHE A 768 -15.45 6.12 15.77
N TYR A 769 -14.93 6.35 14.56
CA TYR A 769 -15.51 5.91 13.31
C TYR A 769 -14.49 5.19 12.44
N TYR A 770 -14.88 4.06 11.87
CA TYR A 770 -14.10 3.31 10.88
C TYR A 770 -15.03 2.59 9.91
N ALA A 771 -14.54 2.21 8.73
CA ALA A 771 -15.33 1.49 7.74
C ALA A 771 -14.81 0.06 7.51
N LYS A 772 -15.73 -0.86 7.21
CA LYS A 772 -15.42 -2.25 6.85
C LYS A 772 -15.70 -2.50 5.39
N SER A 773 -14.82 -3.25 4.72
CA SER A 773 -15.02 -3.70 3.34
C SER A 773 -16.14 -4.73 3.20
N GLY A 774 -16.98 -4.57 2.19
CA GLY A 774 -17.94 -5.59 1.77
C GLY A 774 -17.41 -6.54 0.70
N HIS A 775 -16.32 -6.18 0.00
CA HIS A 775 -15.78 -6.97 -1.09
C HIS A 775 -15.00 -8.19 -0.57
N GLY A 776 -15.42 -9.38 -0.98
CA GLY A 776 -14.76 -10.64 -0.62
C GLY A 776 -14.93 -11.05 0.85
N ALA A 777 -15.45 -10.17 1.70
CA ALA A 777 -15.68 -10.47 3.10
C ALA A 777 -16.79 -11.51 3.30
N ASP A 778 -16.64 -12.34 4.32
CA ASP A 778 -17.62 -13.35 4.73
C ASP A 778 -18.47 -12.89 5.93
N PHE A 779 -18.53 -11.57 6.16
CA PHE A 779 -19.35 -10.93 7.20
C PHE A 779 -20.85 -11.23 7.05
N ALA A 780 -21.58 -11.13 8.16
CA ALA A 780 -23.04 -11.17 8.18
C ALA A 780 -23.67 -9.89 7.60
N LEU A 781 -23.01 -8.75 7.77
CA LEU A 781 -23.40 -7.46 7.20
C LEU A 781 -22.51 -7.10 6.00
N PRO A 782 -23.02 -6.35 5.01
CA PRO A 782 -22.20 -5.80 3.94
C PRO A 782 -21.19 -4.80 4.51
N GLY A 783 -20.30 -4.29 3.66
CA GLY A 783 -19.41 -3.21 4.07
C GLY A 783 -20.20 -2.04 4.64
N ALA A 784 -19.69 -1.48 5.73
CA ALA A 784 -20.44 -0.60 6.62
C ALA A 784 -19.52 0.37 7.36
N VAL A 785 -20.08 1.50 7.78
CA VAL A 785 -19.45 2.43 8.70
C VAL A 785 -19.91 2.10 10.11
N TRP A 786 -18.96 2.01 11.03
CA TRP A 786 -19.21 1.74 12.44
C TRP A 786 -18.89 2.95 13.29
N ARG A 787 -19.75 3.22 14.27
CA ARG A 787 -19.46 4.12 15.39
C ARG A 787 -19.14 3.28 16.62
N VAL A 788 -18.08 3.63 17.33
CA VAL A 788 -17.74 3.10 18.65
C VAL A 788 -17.79 4.25 19.64
N SER A 789 -18.45 4.05 20.78
CA SER A 789 -18.53 5.08 21.82
C SER A 789 -17.15 5.50 22.30
N LYS A 790 -17.02 6.74 22.79
CA LYS A 790 -15.76 7.25 23.36
C LYS A 790 -15.14 6.39 24.47
N ASP A 791 -15.90 5.50 25.10
CA ASP A 791 -15.44 4.58 26.14
C ASP A 791 -15.28 3.12 25.66
N GLY A 792 -15.48 2.88 24.35
CA GLY A 792 -15.25 1.59 23.70
C GLY A 792 -16.35 0.55 23.92
N LYS A 793 -17.37 0.84 24.75
CA LYS A 793 -18.34 -0.16 25.22
C LYS A 793 -19.53 -0.38 24.29
N GLU A 794 -19.91 0.63 23.53
CA GLU A 794 -21.03 0.55 22.61
C GLU A 794 -20.53 0.66 21.17
N ARG A 795 -21.04 -0.20 20.31
CA ARG A 795 -20.74 -0.18 18.87
C ARG A 795 -22.03 -0.31 18.09
N GLU A 796 -22.20 0.56 17.09
CA GLU A 796 -23.38 0.55 16.21
C GLU A 796 -23.01 0.75 14.75
N VAL A 797 -23.84 0.20 13.88
CA VAL A 797 -23.75 0.42 12.43
C VAL A 797 -24.40 1.76 12.11
N VAL A 798 -23.65 2.66 11.48
CA VAL A 798 -24.17 3.94 11.02
C VAL A 798 -24.90 3.75 9.70
N CYS A 799 -24.21 3.24 8.68
CA CYS A 799 -24.78 2.97 7.36
C CYS A 799 -24.07 1.78 6.69
N THR A 800 -24.65 1.29 5.60
CA THR A 800 -24.22 0.04 4.93
C THR A 800 -24.08 0.20 3.43
N GLY A 801 -23.61 -0.84 2.74
CA GLY A 801 -23.56 -0.88 1.28
C GLY A 801 -22.27 -0.30 0.71
N PHE A 802 -21.15 -0.51 1.37
CA PHE A 802 -19.82 -0.18 0.84
C PHE A 802 -19.08 -1.41 0.32
N ARG A 803 -18.32 -1.23 -0.76
CA ARG A 803 -17.53 -2.29 -1.39
C ARG A 803 -16.16 -2.40 -0.74
N THR A 804 -15.33 -1.37 -0.91
CA THR A 804 -13.98 -1.26 -0.34
C THR A 804 -13.79 0.20 0.10
N PRO A 805 -14.39 0.59 1.24
CA PRO A 805 -14.41 1.97 1.69
C PRO A 805 -13.09 2.35 2.35
N ASN A 806 -12.08 2.61 1.53
CA ASN A 806 -10.71 2.76 2.02
C ASN A 806 -10.55 4.00 2.91
N GLY A 807 -11.29 5.08 2.70
CA GLY A 807 -11.06 6.34 3.39
C GLY A 807 -12.28 6.92 4.07
N LEU A 808 -12.05 7.58 5.20
CA LEU A 808 -13.03 8.41 5.89
C LEU A 808 -12.49 9.82 6.11
N GLY A 809 -13.40 10.78 6.25
CA GLY A 809 -13.13 12.13 6.75
C GLY A 809 -14.23 12.64 7.66
N THR A 810 -13.98 13.78 8.28
CA THR A 810 -14.94 14.46 9.15
C THR A 810 -15.08 15.91 8.69
N LEU A 811 -16.31 16.33 8.42
CA LEU A 811 -16.64 17.71 8.09
C LEU A 811 -16.73 18.57 9.36
N PRO A 812 -16.62 19.91 9.26
CA PRO A 812 -16.68 20.81 10.42
C PRO A 812 -17.97 20.70 11.23
N ASP A 813 -19.07 20.27 10.61
CA ASP A 813 -20.37 20.07 11.26
C ASP A 813 -20.53 18.68 11.87
N GLY A 814 -19.47 17.85 11.88
CA GLY A 814 -19.45 16.51 12.45
C GLY A 814 -19.94 15.41 11.51
N ARG A 815 -20.40 15.73 10.29
CA ARG A 815 -20.75 14.70 9.30
C ARG A 815 -19.51 13.90 8.87
N ILE A 816 -19.67 12.59 8.74
CA ILE A 816 -18.61 11.69 8.27
C ILE A 816 -18.70 11.51 6.77
N THR A 817 -17.59 11.70 6.06
CA THR A 817 -17.43 11.32 4.65
C THR A 817 -16.81 9.94 4.55
N VAL A 818 -17.15 9.22 3.49
CA VAL A 818 -16.62 7.90 3.18
C VAL A 818 -16.38 7.81 1.69
N SER A 819 -15.16 7.47 1.31
CA SER A 819 -14.84 7.14 -0.07
C SER A 819 -14.98 5.64 -0.33
N ASP A 820 -15.38 5.27 -1.54
CA ASP A 820 -15.51 3.87 -1.95
C ASP A 820 -14.99 3.63 -3.36
N ASN A 821 -14.43 2.45 -3.57
CA ASN A 821 -13.74 2.09 -4.81
C ASN A 821 -14.73 1.50 -5.83
N GLN A 822 -14.60 1.93 -7.09
CA GLN A 822 -15.30 1.34 -8.22
C GLN A 822 -15.21 -0.20 -8.24
N GLY A 823 -16.32 -0.85 -8.59
CA GLY A 823 -16.37 -2.29 -8.83
C GLY A 823 -17.79 -2.76 -9.14
N GLN A 824 -18.13 -4.01 -8.78
CA GLN A 824 -19.51 -4.48 -8.97
C GLN A 824 -20.47 -3.59 -8.16
N TRP A 825 -21.65 -3.26 -8.68
CA TRP A 825 -22.65 -2.41 -7.99
C TRP A 825 -22.12 -1.05 -7.50
N THR A 826 -20.94 -0.64 -7.94
CA THR A 826 -20.25 0.60 -7.57
C THR A 826 -19.72 1.18 -8.87
N PRO A 827 -20.55 1.91 -9.63
CA PRO A 827 -20.29 2.22 -11.04
C PRO A 827 -19.00 2.99 -11.31
N ALA A 828 -18.66 3.88 -10.39
CA ALA A 828 -17.44 4.67 -10.35
C ALA A 828 -16.97 4.78 -8.89
N SER A 829 -15.73 5.23 -8.68
CA SER A 829 -15.28 5.59 -7.33
C SER A 829 -16.10 6.79 -6.86
N LYS A 830 -16.24 6.99 -5.56
CA LYS A 830 -17.13 8.03 -5.03
C LYS A 830 -16.75 8.47 -3.63
N VAL A 831 -17.24 9.65 -3.26
CA VAL A 831 -17.27 10.11 -1.86
C VAL A 831 -18.73 10.31 -1.44
N SER A 832 -19.14 9.77 -0.31
CA SER A 832 -20.51 9.83 0.23
C SER A 832 -20.51 10.42 1.63
N ILE A 833 -21.64 10.99 2.07
CA ILE A 833 -21.89 11.29 3.49
C ILE A 833 -22.48 10.04 4.15
N ALA A 834 -21.90 9.57 5.25
CA ALA A 834 -22.40 8.44 6.03
C ALA A 834 -23.63 8.84 6.87
N LYS A 835 -24.78 8.99 6.23
CA LYS A 835 -26.05 9.29 6.89
C LYS A 835 -26.57 8.05 7.65
N PRO A 836 -27.02 8.16 8.91
CA PRO A 836 -27.53 7.00 9.65
C PRO A 836 -28.67 6.27 8.93
N GLY A 837 -28.59 4.95 8.85
CA GLY A 837 -29.61 4.07 8.27
C GLY A 837 -29.62 3.97 6.74
N THR A 838 -28.72 4.67 6.03
CA THR A 838 -28.68 4.63 4.57
C THR A 838 -27.90 3.44 4.00
N PHE A 839 -28.18 3.15 2.74
CA PHE A 839 -27.47 2.19 1.90
C PHE A 839 -26.64 2.94 0.86
N HIS A 840 -25.42 2.48 0.56
CA HIS A 840 -24.51 3.15 -0.37
C HIS A 840 -24.17 2.33 -1.62
N GLY A 841 -25.04 1.41 -2.05
CA GLY A 841 -24.99 0.86 -3.40
C GLY A 841 -24.31 -0.51 -3.56
N TRP A 842 -23.34 -0.91 -2.72
CA TRP A 842 -22.70 -2.22 -2.86
C TRP A 842 -23.63 -3.37 -2.43
N VAL A 843 -23.83 -4.32 -3.34
CA VAL A 843 -24.58 -5.56 -3.08
C VAL A 843 -23.60 -6.74 -3.06
N PRO A 844 -23.52 -7.51 -1.96
CA PRO A 844 -22.65 -8.68 -1.87
C PRO A 844 -23.01 -9.71 -2.94
N THR A 845 -22.04 -10.03 -3.80
CA THR A 845 -22.19 -11.05 -4.86
C THR A 845 -21.65 -12.43 -4.46
N TYR A 846 -20.94 -12.50 -3.33
CA TYR A 846 -20.39 -13.75 -2.78
C TYR A 846 -21.39 -14.37 -1.80
N SER A 847 -21.73 -15.61 -2.09
CA SER A 847 -22.86 -16.34 -1.55
C SER A 847 -22.61 -16.87 -0.13
N ILE A 848 -23.20 -16.20 0.88
CA ILE A 848 -23.83 -16.93 1.98
C ILE A 848 -25.33 -16.94 1.68
N PRO A 849 -25.91 -18.08 1.23
CA PRO A 849 -27.35 -18.16 0.98
C PRO A 849 -28.16 -17.74 2.21
N ASN A 850 -29.10 -16.79 2.03
CA ASN A 850 -30.07 -16.33 3.04
C ASN A 850 -29.52 -15.53 4.24
N LYS A 851 -28.40 -14.80 4.12
CA LYS A 851 -27.83 -14.03 5.27
C LYS A 851 -27.91 -12.50 5.20
N TRP A 852 -28.00 -11.89 4.03
CA TRP A 852 -28.15 -10.45 3.95
C TRP A 852 -29.08 -10.03 2.81
N GLU A 853 -30.06 -9.18 3.15
CA GLU A 853 -30.94 -8.47 2.24
C GLU A 853 -31.09 -7.04 2.75
N PRO A 854 -30.96 -6.01 1.89
CA PRO A 854 -31.18 -4.62 2.29
C PRO A 854 -32.54 -4.41 2.98
N ASP A 855 -33.55 -5.20 2.58
CA ASP A 855 -34.96 -5.08 3.02
C ASP A 855 -35.55 -6.40 3.62
N GLY A 856 -34.73 -7.42 3.93
CA GLY A 856 -35.18 -8.69 4.52
C GLY A 856 -35.93 -9.69 3.61
N GLY A 857 -35.65 -9.67 2.29
CA GLY A 857 -36.28 -10.54 1.26
C GLY A 857 -35.55 -11.83 0.84
N LYS A 858 -35.19 -11.96 -0.44
CA LYS A 858 -34.28 -12.98 -1.02
C LYS A 858 -33.64 -12.30 -2.22
N ILE A 859 -32.33 -12.06 -2.23
CA ILE A 859 -31.70 -11.33 -3.34
C ILE A 859 -31.63 -12.23 -4.58
N ASP A 860 -32.52 -12.00 -5.54
CA ASP A 860 -32.31 -12.41 -6.93
C ASP A 860 -31.35 -11.39 -7.56
N ILE A 861 -30.06 -11.74 -7.65
CA ILE A 861 -29.00 -10.86 -8.18
C ILE A 861 -29.24 -10.39 -9.63
N GLN A 862 -30.21 -10.98 -10.33
CA GLN A 862 -30.61 -10.57 -11.68
C GLN A 862 -31.75 -9.54 -11.68
N LYS A 863 -32.36 -9.25 -10.53
CA LYS A 863 -33.53 -8.38 -10.38
C LYS A 863 -33.39 -7.40 -9.20
N VAL A 864 -32.16 -7.05 -8.82
CA VAL A 864 -31.93 -6.12 -7.72
C VAL A 864 -32.42 -4.73 -8.15
N VAL A 865 -33.24 -4.12 -7.31
CA VAL A 865 -33.66 -2.72 -7.41
C VAL A 865 -33.03 -1.99 -6.23
N ALA A 866 -32.57 -0.76 -6.44
CA ALA A 866 -32.02 0.04 -5.36
C ALA A 866 -33.11 0.30 -4.29
N PRO A 867 -32.81 0.11 -3.00
CA PRO A 867 -33.77 0.40 -1.94
C PRO A 867 -34.01 1.91 -1.82
N GLU A 868 -35.13 2.31 -1.21
CA GLU A 868 -35.43 3.74 -0.93
C GLU A 868 -34.38 4.38 -0.01
N THR A 869 -33.61 3.57 0.71
CA THR A 869 -32.50 4.01 1.56
C THR A 869 -31.20 4.26 0.80
N PHE A 870 -31.16 4.06 -0.53
CA PHE A 870 -29.97 4.33 -1.33
C PHE A 870 -29.65 5.83 -1.37
N GLU A 871 -28.59 6.20 -0.67
CA GLU A 871 -28.07 7.56 -0.63
C GLU A 871 -27.09 7.78 -1.79
N GLN A 872 -27.35 8.83 -2.57
CA GLN A 872 -26.45 9.27 -3.64
C GLN A 872 -25.15 9.86 -3.07
N PRO A 873 -23.98 9.65 -3.72
CA PRO A 873 -22.72 10.19 -3.23
C PRO A 873 -22.65 11.71 -3.40
N LEU A 874 -21.79 12.39 -2.64
CA LEU A 874 -21.44 13.79 -2.88
C LEU A 874 -20.89 14.00 -4.29
N VAL A 875 -20.02 13.09 -4.72
CA VAL A 875 -19.38 13.12 -6.04
C VAL A 875 -19.04 11.72 -6.50
N TRP A 876 -19.31 11.44 -7.77
CA TRP A 876 -18.74 10.34 -8.51
C TRP A 876 -17.39 10.76 -9.11
N MET A 877 -16.46 9.82 -9.23
CA MET A 877 -15.13 10.04 -9.77
C MET A 877 -14.84 8.98 -10.83
N PRO A 878 -14.61 9.36 -12.10
CA PRO A 878 -14.32 8.39 -13.14
C PRO A 878 -12.98 7.71 -12.87
N GLN A 879 -12.84 6.47 -13.34
CA GLN A 879 -11.65 5.65 -13.10
C GLN A 879 -10.32 6.30 -13.57
N ALA A 880 -10.39 7.13 -14.62
CA ALA A 880 -9.24 7.89 -15.10
C ALA A 880 -8.76 8.93 -14.07
N PHE A 881 -9.69 9.55 -13.35
CA PHE A 881 -9.42 10.50 -12.28
C PHE A 881 -9.03 9.79 -10.98
N ASP A 882 -9.86 8.84 -10.52
CA ASP A 882 -9.56 8.03 -9.33
C ASP A 882 -10.09 6.60 -9.45
N ASN A 883 -9.18 5.64 -9.58
CA ASN A 883 -9.51 4.21 -9.67
C ASN A 883 -9.58 3.52 -8.30
N SER A 884 -9.06 4.15 -7.25
CA SER A 884 -9.08 3.62 -5.90
C SER A 884 -8.87 4.76 -4.91
N SER A 885 -9.91 5.08 -4.17
CA SER A 885 -9.95 6.22 -3.27
C SER A 885 -9.16 5.99 -1.99
N GLY A 886 -8.73 7.09 -1.38
CA GLY A 886 -8.21 7.23 -0.02
C GLY A 886 -9.17 8.08 0.82
N GLY A 887 -8.74 8.62 1.97
CA GLY A 887 -9.57 9.42 2.87
C GLY A 887 -9.71 10.89 2.50
N GLU A 888 -10.57 11.58 3.25
CA GLU A 888 -10.77 13.03 3.16
C GLU A 888 -10.22 13.77 4.37
N ILE A 889 -9.83 15.03 4.16
CA ILE A 889 -9.19 15.88 5.16
C ILE A 889 -9.84 17.27 5.07
N TRP A 890 -10.52 17.70 6.12
CA TRP A 890 -10.85 19.11 6.27
C TRP A 890 -9.65 19.83 6.88
N VAL A 891 -9.24 20.95 6.29
CA VAL A 891 -8.13 21.77 6.79
C VAL A 891 -8.66 23.13 7.18
N ASP A 892 -8.68 23.47 8.46
CA ASP A 892 -9.12 24.77 8.98
C ASP A 892 -7.96 25.66 9.47
N ASP A 893 -6.73 25.18 9.37
CA ASP A 893 -5.53 25.92 9.76
C ASP A 893 -5.11 26.91 8.66
N GLU A 894 -5.18 28.21 8.95
CA GLU A 894 -4.82 29.29 8.02
C GLU A 894 -3.36 29.24 7.55
N ARG A 895 -2.46 28.59 8.31
CA ARG A 895 -1.04 28.41 7.91
C ARG A 895 -0.90 27.52 6.69
N PHE A 896 -1.94 26.76 6.33
CA PHE A 896 -1.98 25.98 5.11
C PHE A 896 -2.30 26.83 3.86
N GLY A 897 -2.53 28.13 4.01
CA GLY A 897 -2.69 29.06 2.89
C GLY A 897 -4.05 28.90 2.19
N PRO A 898 -4.14 29.21 0.87
CA PRO A 898 -5.42 29.27 0.14
C PRO A 898 -6.23 27.97 0.07
N LEU A 899 -5.60 26.80 0.25
CA LEU A 899 -6.30 25.51 0.36
C LEU A 899 -6.96 25.27 1.73
N SER A 900 -6.75 26.15 2.71
CA SER A 900 -7.51 26.10 3.97
C SER A 900 -9.01 26.33 3.73
N ASN A 901 -9.84 25.81 4.63
CA ASN A 901 -11.30 25.76 4.58
C ASN A 901 -11.89 24.99 3.40
N HIS A 902 -11.13 24.07 2.82
CA HIS A 902 -11.61 23.15 1.79
C HIS A 902 -11.48 21.69 2.25
N LEU A 903 -12.31 20.83 1.68
CA LEU A 903 -12.19 19.39 1.84
C LEU A 903 -11.19 18.85 0.82
N LEU A 904 -10.11 18.23 1.29
CA LEU A 904 -9.15 17.55 0.44
C LEU A 904 -9.48 16.07 0.37
N HIS A 905 -9.36 15.49 -0.83
CA HIS A 905 -9.54 14.07 -1.09
C HIS A 905 -8.20 13.44 -1.50
N THR A 906 -7.91 12.25 -1.00
CA THR A 906 -6.70 11.49 -1.34
C THR A 906 -7.03 10.29 -2.22
N SER A 907 -6.16 9.97 -3.19
CA SER A 907 -6.30 8.79 -4.05
C SER A 907 -5.18 7.78 -3.78
N PHE A 908 -5.56 6.57 -3.37
CA PHE A 908 -4.65 5.44 -3.26
C PHE A 908 -4.17 5.01 -4.64
N GLY A 909 -5.10 4.98 -5.60
CA GLY A 909 -4.84 4.47 -6.94
C GLY A 909 -3.88 5.34 -7.73
N LYS A 910 -3.93 6.65 -7.52
CA LYS A 910 -3.12 7.61 -8.28
C LYS A 910 -2.02 8.26 -7.46
N GLY A 911 -2.07 8.25 -6.13
CA GLY A 911 -1.18 9.08 -5.33
C GLY A 911 -1.43 10.58 -5.59
N TRP A 912 -2.69 10.94 -5.80
CA TRP A 912 -3.12 12.30 -6.07
C TRP A 912 -3.91 12.86 -4.90
N MET A 913 -3.81 14.17 -4.70
CA MET A 913 -4.66 14.92 -3.82
C MET A 913 -5.53 15.85 -4.64
N SER A 914 -6.78 16.02 -4.23
CA SER A 914 -7.78 16.83 -4.94
C SER A 914 -8.53 17.71 -3.95
N MET A 915 -9.04 18.84 -4.41
CA MET A 915 -9.88 19.75 -3.62
C MET A 915 -11.34 19.54 -4.02
N MET A 916 -12.20 19.35 -3.03
CA MET A 916 -13.65 19.22 -3.19
C MET A 916 -14.36 20.49 -2.72
N MET A 917 -15.34 20.93 -3.52
CA MET A 917 -16.20 22.07 -3.24
C MET A 917 -17.63 21.55 -3.07
N ILE A 918 -18.10 21.50 -1.82
CA ILE A 918 -19.43 20.99 -1.47
C ILE A 918 -20.46 22.11 -1.61
N GLN A 919 -21.54 21.82 -2.32
CA GLN A 919 -22.71 22.67 -2.43
C GLN A 919 -23.92 22.00 -1.75
N GLU A 920 -24.56 22.75 -0.86
CA GLU A 920 -25.86 22.36 -0.28
C GLU A 920 -27.00 23.03 -1.04
N VAL A 921 -27.98 22.25 -1.50
CA VAL A 921 -29.21 22.72 -2.15
C VAL A 921 -30.41 22.11 -1.43
N GLY A 922 -30.96 22.84 -0.47
CA GLY A 922 -31.99 22.30 0.43
C GLY A 922 -31.40 21.20 1.31
N GLU A 923 -31.92 19.98 1.20
CA GLU A 923 -31.42 18.79 1.94
C GLU A 923 -30.45 17.93 1.11
N ILE A 924 -30.17 18.33 -0.14
CA ILE A 924 -29.31 17.61 -1.07
C ILE A 924 -27.91 18.22 -1.05
N SER A 925 -26.91 17.38 -0.81
CA SER A 925 -25.50 17.73 -0.92
C SER A 925 -24.94 17.20 -2.23
N GLN A 926 -24.20 18.02 -2.96
CA GLN A 926 -23.50 17.64 -4.20
C GLN A 926 -22.16 18.37 -4.27
N ALA A 927 -21.20 17.86 -5.04
CA ALA A 927 -19.86 18.46 -5.05
C ALA A 927 -19.19 18.46 -6.42
N ALA A 928 -18.32 19.44 -6.60
CA ALA A 928 -17.29 19.48 -7.63
C ALA A 928 -15.94 19.10 -7.03
N ILE A 929 -15.04 18.57 -7.85
CA ILE A 929 -13.69 18.17 -7.46
C ILE A 929 -12.67 18.54 -8.54
N VAL A 930 -11.52 19.06 -8.10
CA VAL A 930 -10.37 19.41 -8.94
C VAL A 930 -9.10 18.76 -8.40
N LYS A 931 -8.25 18.25 -9.30
CA LYS A 931 -6.95 17.67 -8.91
C LYS A 931 -5.97 18.79 -8.55
N LEU A 932 -5.11 18.56 -7.55
CA LEU A 932 -3.95 19.43 -7.27
C LEU A 932 -2.76 19.04 -8.17
N PRO A 933 -1.83 19.97 -8.49
CA PRO A 933 -0.74 19.75 -9.44
C PRO A 933 0.42 18.93 -8.84
N PHE A 934 0.13 18.06 -7.87
CA PHE A 934 1.12 17.27 -7.14
C PHE A 934 0.92 15.78 -7.34
N ASP A 935 2.04 15.09 -7.43
CA ASP A 935 2.15 13.65 -7.59
C ASP A 935 2.91 13.09 -6.38
N PHE A 936 2.19 12.48 -5.45
CA PHE A 936 2.79 11.87 -4.28
C PHE A 936 3.63 10.65 -4.66
N SER A 937 4.66 10.32 -3.90
CA SER A 937 5.54 9.19 -4.22
C SER A 937 4.85 7.84 -4.02
N THR A 938 3.77 7.77 -3.25
CA THR A 938 3.02 6.55 -2.92
C THR A 938 1.51 6.72 -3.11
N GLY A 939 0.76 5.61 -3.11
CA GLY A 939 -0.69 5.65 -3.12
C GLY A 939 -1.21 6.15 -1.77
N ILE A 940 -1.62 7.42 -1.69
CA ILE A 940 -2.00 8.05 -0.43
C ILE A 940 -3.41 7.63 0.01
N MET A 941 -3.52 7.12 1.23
CA MET A 941 -4.76 6.63 1.83
C MET A 941 -5.23 7.52 2.97
N ARG A 942 -4.29 8.09 3.72
CA ARG A 942 -4.57 8.89 4.91
C ARG A 942 -3.80 10.17 4.84
N GLY A 943 -4.44 11.28 5.20
CA GLY A 943 -3.71 12.46 5.58
C GLY A 943 -4.30 13.12 6.81
N ARG A 944 -3.47 13.97 7.44
CA ARG A 944 -3.78 14.71 8.66
C ARG A 944 -3.05 16.04 8.64
N VAL A 945 -3.64 17.02 9.31
CA VAL A 945 -2.98 18.31 9.59
C VAL A 945 -2.08 18.12 10.81
N ASN A 946 -0.83 18.55 10.72
CA ASN A 946 0.05 18.58 11.88
C ASN A 946 -0.28 19.84 12.71
N PRO A 947 -0.71 19.71 13.98
CA PRO A 947 -1.08 20.88 14.80
C PRO A 947 0.09 21.83 15.05
N HIS A 948 1.34 21.33 15.00
CA HIS A 948 2.51 22.14 15.26
C HIS A 948 2.82 23.14 14.12
N ASP A 949 2.71 22.74 12.85
CA ASP A 949 3.07 23.58 11.68
C ASP A 949 1.88 23.96 10.77
N GLY A 950 0.71 23.36 10.98
CA GLY A 950 -0.51 23.62 10.22
C GLY A 950 -0.49 23.05 8.80
N GLN A 951 0.48 22.20 8.46
CA GLN A 951 0.63 21.64 7.11
C GLN A 951 -0.02 20.26 7.00
N VAL A 952 -0.33 19.85 5.76
CA VAL A 952 -0.98 18.56 5.48
C VAL A 952 0.07 17.49 5.20
N TYR A 953 -0.02 16.38 5.91
CA TYR A 953 0.81 15.20 5.72
C TYR A 953 -0.05 14.07 5.19
N ALA A 954 0.45 13.34 4.20
CA ALA A 954 -0.23 12.18 3.65
C ALA A 954 0.69 10.96 3.57
N THR A 955 0.11 9.79 3.78
CA THR A 955 0.78 8.51 3.72
C THR A 955 -0.08 7.45 3.07
N GLY A 956 0.58 6.42 2.59
CA GLY A 956 -0.06 5.19 2.17
C GLY A 956 0.98 4.26 1.56
N LEU A 957 0.54 3.40 0.66
CA LEU A 957 1.35 2.34 0.05
C LEU A 957 0.90 2.09 -1.39
N GLN A 958 1.59 1.20 -2.11
CA GLN A 958 1.17 0.82 -3.46
C GLN A 958 0.38 -0.49 -3.46
N GLY A 959 0.80 -1.46 -2.63
CA GLY A 959 0.09 -2.70 -2.38
C GLY A 959 -0.46 -3.34 -3.67
N TRP A 960 -1.79 -3.37 -3.78
CA TRP A 960 -2.55 -4.02 -4.84
C TRP A 960 -3.35 -3.02 -5.69
N ASN A 961 -2.65 -2.01 -6.19
CA ASN A 961 -3.20 -0.94 -7.01
C ASN A 961 -3.35 -1.33 -8.51
N GLY A 962 -4.40 -2.08 -8.83
CA GLY A 962 -4.74 -2.44 -10.21
C GLY A 962 -5.24 -1.24 -11.02
N GLY A 963 -4.57 -0.90 -12.13
CA GLY A 963 -4.95 0.22 -13.00
C GLY A 963 -4.62 1.61 -12.45
N GLY A 964 -3.79 1.67 -11.41
CA GLY A 964 -3.32 2.93 -10.81
C GLY A 964 -2.17 3.60 -11.56
N ARG A 965 -1.69 4.73 -11.02
CA ARG A 965 -0.52 5.42 -11.55
C ARG A 965 0.73 4.56 -11.36
N PHE A 966 1.56 4.50 -12.40
CA PHE A 966 2.81 3.75 -12.38
C PHE A 966 3.87 4.42 -11.50
N GLY A 967 4.79 3.61 -10.97
CA GLY A 967 5.98 4.11 -10.26
C GLY A 967 5.76 4.51 -8.80
N LEU A 968 4.57 4.28 -8.24
CA LEU A 968 4.30 4.52 -6.82
C LEU A 968 5.11 3.58 -5.91
N GLU A 969 5.68 4.14 -4.85
CA GLU A 969 6.42 3.43 -3.81
C GLU A 969 5.48 2.62 -2.90
N ASP A 970 5.94 1.48 -2.41
CA ASP A 970 5.21 0.67 -1.44
C ASP A 970 5.49 1.17 -0.01
N GLY A 971 4.82 2.26 0.35
CA GLY A 971 5.03 3.02 1.57
C GLY A 971 5.61 4.41 1.29
N GLY A 972 5.29 5.40 2.11
CA GLY A 972 5.80 6.76 1.99
C GLY A 972 5.03 7.74 2.87
N VAL A 973 5.68 8.82 3.29
CA VAL A 973 5.04 9.94 3.98
C VAL A 973 5.60 11.25 3.43
N GLN A 974 4.70 12.14 3.02
CA GLN A 974 5.06 13.43 2.44
C GLN A 974 4.22 14.55 3.05
N ARG A 975 4.81 15.75 3.15
CA ARG A 975 4.17 16.97 3.60
C ARG A 975 3.89 17.86 2.39
N LEU A 976 2.63 18.16 2.14
CA LEU A 976 2.25 19.27 1.28
C LEU A 976 2.34 20.55 2.11
N ARG A 977 3.26 21.43 1.75
CA ARG A 977 3.60 22.64 2.51
C ARG A 977 3.33 23.89 1.70
N TYR A 978 2.62 24.85 2.28
CA TYR A 978 2.46 26.18 1.69
C TYR A 978 3.80 26.95 1.74
N THR A 979 4.20 27.57 0.63
CA THR A 979 5.49 28.29 0.54
C THR A 979 5.36 29.81 0.74
N GLY A 980 4.13 30.32 0.91
CA GLY A 980 3.86 31.74 1.14
C GLY A 980 3.40 32.52 -0.10
N THR A 981 3.38 31.90 -1.28
CA THR A 981 2.86 32.49 -2.52
C THR A 981 1.49 31.88 -2.83
N PRO A 982 0.39 32.63 -2.88
CA PRO A 982 -0.92 32.05 -3.24
C PRO A 982 -0.94 31.50 -4.69
N PRO A 983 -1.32 30.23 -4.95
CA PRO A 983 -1.60 29.77 -6.31
C PRO A 983 -2.78 30.51 -6.94
N LYS A 984 -2.79 30.58 -8.27
CA LYS A 984 -4.02 30.82 -9.04
C LYS A 984 -4.85 29.54 -9.02
N MET A 985 -6.11 29.61 -8.59
CA MET A 985 -6.97 28.43 -8.48
C MET A 985 -8.46 28.79 -8.52
N ILE A 986 -9.28 27.78 -8.85
CA ILE A 986 -10.71 27.78 -8.55
C ILE A 986 -10.86 27.60 -7.03
N THR A 987 -11.67 28.44 -6.39
CA THR A 987 -11.96 28.39 -4.94
C THR A 987 -13.38 27.92 -4.63
N ASP A 988 -14.33 28.05 -5.54
CA ASP A 988 -15.67 27.50 -5.36
C ASP A 988 -16.31 27.15 -6.70
N ALA A 989 -17.23 26.19 -6.69
CA ALA A 989 -17.97 25.74 -7.86
C ALA A 989 -19.43 25.44 -7.46
N ARG A 990 -20.39 26.18 -8.03
CA ARG A 990 -21.82 26.08 -7.71
C ARG A 990 -22.70 25.84 -8.93
N VAL A 991 -23.66 24.91 -8.78
CA VAL A 991 -24.78 24.75 -9.71
C VAL A 991 -25.83 25.79 -9.35
N VAL A 992 -26.29 26.53 -10.34
CA VAL A 992 -27.16 27.69 -10.15
C VAL A 992 -28.28 27.63 -11.17
N ALA A 993 -29.37 28.35 -10.92
CA ALA A 993 -30.50 28.36 -11.84
C ALA A 993 -30.05 28.78 -13.26
N GLY A 994 -30.18 27.88 -14.23
CA GLY A 994 -29.79 28.10 -15.63
C GLY A 994 -28.28 28.13 -15.91
N GLY A 995 -27.44 27.53 -15.07
CA GLY A 995 -26.00 27.50 -15.34
C GLY A 995 -25.10 26.94 -14.25
N LEU A 996 -23.80 27.21 -14.44
CA LEU A 996 -22.74 26.91 -13.49
C LEU A 996 -21.99 28.21 -13.13
N GLU A 997 -21.49 28.29 -11.91
CA GLU A 997 -20.60 29.36 -11.43
C GLU A 997 -19.29 28.78 -10.90
N LEU A 998 -18.17 29.38 -11.29
CA LEU A 998 -16.83 29.09 -10.75
C LEU A 998 -16.24 30.38 -10.17
N ASP A 999 -15.83 30.36 -8.91
CA ASP A 999 -15.08 31.45 -8.28
C ASP A 999 -13.59 31.17 -8.40
N LEU A 1000 -12.80 32.17 -8.80
CA LEU A 1000 -11.35 32.13 -8.95
C LEU A 1000 -10.73 33.24 -8.11
N ASN A 1001 -9.59 32.95 -7.48
CA ASN A 1001 -8.89 33.89 -6.60
C ASN A 1001 -8.00 34.93 -7.32
N PHE A 1002 -8.19 35.08 -8.63
CA PHE A 1002 -7.42 36.00 -9.47
C PHE A 1002 -8.32 36.65 -10.53
N PRO A 1003 -7.93 37.83 -11.07
CA PRO A 1003 -8.71 38.50 -12.10
C PRO A 1003 -8.49 37.84 -13.47
N VAL A 1004 -9.59 37.50 -14.15
CA VAL A 1004 -9.58 36.84 -15.47
C VAL A 1004 -9.62 37.86 -16.61
N ASP A 1005 -8.83 37.64 -17.67
CA ASP A 1005 -8.96 38.39 -18.92
C ASP A 1005 -10.29 38.07 -19.61
N ALA A 1006 -11.15 39.08 -19.72
CA ALA A 1006 -12.48 38.95 -20.30
C ALA A 1006 -12.45 38.60 -21.80
N GLU A 1007 -11.36 38.85 -22.53
CA GLU A 1007 -11.26 38.44 -23.93
C GLU A 1007 -10.96 36.92 -24.05
N SER A 1008 -10.21 36.36 -23.09
CA SER A 1008 -9.89 34.92 -23.09
C SER A 1008 -11.12 34.03 -22.97
N VAL A 1009 -12.20 34.50 -22.31
CA VAL A 1009 -13.45 33.73 -22.19
C VAL A 1009 -14.31 33.73 -23.46
N LEU A 1010 -13.92 34.49 -24.48
CA LEU A 1010 -14.59 34.55 -25.78
C LEU A 1010 -13.98 33.59 -26.81
N GLU A 1011 -12.86 32.93 -26.47
CA GLU A 1011 -12.20 31.94 -27.33
C GLU A 1011 -13.06 30.67 -27.48
N GLU A 1012 -13.05 30.06 -28.67
CA GLU A 1012 -13.94 28.92 -28.99
C GLU A 1012 -13.66 27.67 -28.13
N ASP A 1013 -12.42 27.50 -27.66
CA ASP A 1013 -11.95 26.37 -26.86
C ASP A 1013 -11.75 26.72 -25.38
N CYS A 1014 -12.23 27.88 -24.93
CA CYS A 1014 -12.15 28.32 -23.54
C CYS A 1014 -12.83 27.34 -22.58
N VAL A 1015 -13.99 26.79 -22.98
CA VAL A 1015 -14.76 25.85 -22.17
C VAL A 1015 -15.17 24.65 -23.02
N SER A 1016 -14.93 23.45 -22.50
CA SER A 1016 -15.48 22.20 -23.03
C SER A 1016 -16.22 21.46 -21.91
N ILE A 1017 -17.48 21.11 -22.15
CA ILE A 1017 -18.32 20.41 -21.16
C ILE A 1017 -18.85 19.12 -21.75
N VAL A 1018 -18.62 18.01 -21.05
CA VAL A 1018 -19.12 16.69 -21.40
C VAL A 1018 -19.82 16.09 -20.18
N GLN A 1019 -20.96 15.44 -20.37
CA GLN A 1019 -21.74 14.84 -19.30
C GLN A 1019 -22.23 13.43 -19.63
N TRP A 1020 -22.45 12.60 -18.61
CA TRP A 1020 -22.92 11.23 -18.73
C TRP A 1020 -23.49 10.69 -17.41
N ASP A 1021 -24.30 9.65 -17.52
CA ASP A 1021 -24.79 8.86 -16.39
C ASP A 1021 -24.07 7.51 -16.28
N TYR A 1022 -24.16 6.91 -15.10
CA TYR A 1022 -23.66 5.59 -14.81
C TYR A 1022 -24.79 4.57 -14.65
N LEU A 1023 -24.54 3.34 -15.09
CA LEU A 1023 -25.44 2.21 -14.89
C LEU A 1023 -25.08 1.47 -13.60
N TRP A 1024 -25.96 1.52 -12.60
CA TRP A 1024 -25.85 0.70 -11.40
C TRP A 1024 -26.17 -0.77 -11.71
N SER A 1025 -25.14 -1.62 -11.75
CA SER A 1025 -25.30 -3.04 -12.07
C SER A 1025 -24.23 -3.92 -11.43
N LYS A 1026 -24.42 -5.25 -11.51
CA LYS A 1026 -23.42 -6.24 -11.08
C LYS A 1026 -22.12 -6.24 -11.90
N ALA A 1027 -22.07 -5.54 -13.04
CA ALA A 1027 -20.85 -5.43 -13.84
C ALA A 1027 -19.78 -4.66 -13.06
N TYR A 1028 -18.51 -4.95 -13.31
CA TYR A 1028 -17.43 -4.20 -12.67
C TYR A 1028 -17.37 -2.79 -13.27
N GLY A 1029 -17.68 -1.77 -12.48
CA GLY A 1029 -17.80 -0.40 -12.96
C GLY A 1029 -18.99 -0.22 -13.90
N SER A 1030 -18.97 0.89 -14.64
CA SER A 1030 -19.97 1.22 -15.67
C SER A 1030 -19.30 1.85 -16.87
N ASP A 1031 -19.84 1.57 -18.05
CA ASP A 1031 -19.64 2.43 -19.22
C ASP A 1031 -20.26 3.82 -18.97
N GLN A 1032 -19.96 4.78 -19.83
CA GLN A 1032 -20.61 6.10 -19.83
C GLN A 1032 -21.88 6.02 -20.67
N TYR A 1033 -23.01 6.40 -20.09
CA TYR A 1033 -24.31 6.39 -20.76
C TYR A 1033 -24.82 7.80 -21.02
N LEU A 1034 -25.54 7.98 -22.12
CA LEU A 1034 -26.21 9.25 -22.41
C LEU A 1034 -27.15 9.62 -21.24
N PRO A 1035 -27.17 10.87 -20.79
CA PRO A 1035 -28.00 11.30 -19.66
C PRO A 1035 -29.46 10.86 -19.79
N GLY A 1036 -30.03 10.35 -18.70
CA GLY A 1036 -31.39 9.83 -18.62
C GLY A 1036 -31.63 8.48 -19.31
N THR A 1037 -30.61 7.86 -19.92
CA THR A 1037 -30.76 6.56 -20.61
C THR A 1037 -30.29 5.36 -19.79
N ALA A 1038 -29.42 5.56 -18.80
CA ALA A 1038 -28.72 4.49 -18.07
C ALA A 1038 -29.69 3.45 -17.47
N GLU A 1039 -30.77 3.89 -16.83
CA GLU A 1039 -31.73 3.00 -16.15
C GLU A 1039 -32.93 2.59 -17.02
N THR A 1040 -32.92 2.91 -18.31
CA THR A 1040 -34.02 2.56 -19.22
C THR A 1040 -33.95 1.10 -19.69
N GLU A 1041 -35.01 0.60 -20.33
CA GLU A 1041 -35.00 -0.75 -20.94
C GLU A 1041 -33.96 -0.92 -22.06
N ALA A 1042 -33.45 0.19 -22.63
CA ALA A 1042 -32.49 0.20 -23.73
C ALA A 1042 -31.41 1.28 -23.49
N PRO A 1043 -30.46 1.04 -22.57
CA PRO A 1043 -29.46 2.03 -22.20
C PRO A 1043 -28.51 2.32 -23.37
N GLN A 1044 -28.14 3.59 -23.55
CA GLN A 1044 -27.35 4.04 -24.70
C GLN A 1044 -25.97 4.50 -24.25
N ILE A 1045 -24.93 3.75 -24.64
CA ILE A 1045 -23.54 4.11 -24.36
C ILE A 1045 -23.16 5.37 -25.15
N GLY A 1046 -22.57 6.34 -24.46
CA GLY A 1046 -22.13 7.61 -25.03
C GLY A 1046 -22.07 8.72 -23.99
N THR A 1047 -21.60 9.88 -24.42
CA THR A 1047 -21.60 11.12 -23.63
C THR A 1047 -22.32 12.22 -24.40
N GLU A 1048 -22.79 13.23 -23.69
CA GLU A 1048 -23.39 14.43 -24.27
C GLU A 1048 -22.47 15.64 -24.08
N THR A 1049 -22.26 16.41 -25.15
CA THR A 1049 -21.52 17.68 -25.08
C THR A 1049 -22.49 18.83 -24.82
N LEU A 1050 -22.23 19.62 -23.79
CA LEU A 1050 -22.97 20.85 -23.51
C LEU A 1050 -22.20 22.07 -24.04
N ILE A 1051 -22.93 22.98 -24.68
CA ILE A 1051 -22.38 24.23 -25.19
C ILE A 1051 -23.00 25.37 -24.39
N PRO A 1052 -22.22 26.14 -23.60
CA PRO A 1052 -22.72 27.33 -22.92
C PRO A 1052 -23.27 28.35 -23.93
N GLU A 1053 -24.40 28.97 -23.63
CA GLU A 1053 -24.95 30.08 -24.43
C GLU A 1053 -24.06 31.33 -24.32
N SER A 1054 -23.41 31.50 -23.18
CA SER A 1054 -22.40 32.52 -22.93
C SER A 1054 -21.57 32.18 -21.69
N VAL A 1055 -20.34 32.69 -21.66
CA VAL A 1055 -19.47 32.72 -20.49
C VAL A 1055 -19.28 34.18 -20.10
N GLN A 1056 -19.57 34.53 -18.84
CA GLN A 1056 -19.45 35.90 -18.34
C GLN A 1056 -18.43 35.95 -17.20
N VAL A 1057 -17.59 36.98 -17.18
CA VAL A 1057 -16.68 37.28 -16.08
C VAL A 1057 -17.29 38.38 -15.22
N ASN A 1058 -17.45 38.09 -13.93
CA ASN A 1058 -17.91 39.04 -12.91
C ASN A 1058 -16.88 39.12 -11.77
N GLY A 1059 -17.00 40.10 -10.86
CA GLY A 1059 -16.26 40.09 -9.61
C GLY A 1059 -16.94 39.18 -8.58
N VAL A 1060 -16.17 38.50 -7.74
CA VAL A 1060 -16.74 37.76 -6.59
C VAL A 1060 -17.17 38.78 -5.51
N PRO A 1061 -18.43 38.75 -5.04
CA PRO A 1061 -18.90 39.71 -4.05
C PRO A 1061 -18.08 39.68 -2.77
N GLY A 1062 -17.46 40.81 -2.40
CA GLY A 1062 -16.68 40.93 -1.16
C GLY A 1062 -15.21 40.51 -1.28
N GLU A 1063 -14.78 39.97 -2.43
CA GLU A 1063 -13.41 39.52 -2.66
C GLU A 1063 -12.76 40.34 -3.78
N SER A 1064 -11.96 41.34 -3.38
CA SER A 1064 -11.25 42.19 -4.33
C SER A 1064 -10.14 41.41 -5.05
N GLY A 1065 -10.13 41.46 -6.38
CA GLY A 1065 -9.14 40.75 -7.19
C GLY A 1065 -9.50 39.29 -7.52
N SER A 1066 -10.69 38.83 -7.12
CA SER A 1066 -11.25 37.54 -7.51
C SER A 1066 -12.23 37.70 -8.68
N SER A 1067 -12.34 36.68 -9.53
CA SER A 1067 -13.28 36.62 -10.65
C SER A 1067 -14.26 35.47 -10.50
N ARG A 1068 -15.51 35.69 -10.91
CA ARG A 1068 -16.55 34.68 -11.04
C ARG A 1068 -16.85 34.44 -12.50
N LEU A 1069 -16.67 33.21 -12.97
CA LEU A 1069 -17.15 32.77 -14.27
C LEU A 1069 -18.58 32.28 -14.14
N ARG A 1070 -19.48 32.85 -14.93
CA ARG A 1070 -20.87 32.41 -15.06
C ARG A 1070 -21.08 31.77 -16.42
N LEU A 1071 -21.32 30.47 -16.44
CA LEU A 1071 -21.60 29.70 -17.64
C LEU A 1071 -23.11 29.50 -17.75
N ASN A 1072 -23.74 30.13 -18.75
CA ASN A 1072 -25.19 30.03 -18.94
C ASN A 1072 -25.55 28.79 -19.75
N LEU A 1073 -26.30 27.87 -19.13
CA LEU A 1073 -26.68 26.57 -19.67
C LEU A 1073 -28.18 26.35 -19.43
N ALA A 1074 -29.01 26.77 -20.38
CA ALA A 1074 -30.47 26.69 -20.25
C ALA A 1074 -31.00 25.25 -20.18
N THR A 1075 -30.23 24.27 -20.66
CA THR A 1075 -30.59 22.85 -20.71
C THR A 1075 -29.92 22.01 -19.64
N LEU A 1076 -29.30 22.63 -18.62
CA LEU A 1076 -28.65 21.88 -17.54
C LEU A 1076 -29.68 21.08 -16.74
N THR A 1077 -29.47 19.78 -16.63
CA THR A 1077 -30.29 18.84 -15.85
C THR A 1077 -29.41 18.10 -14.84
N PRO A 1078 -30.01 17.42 -13.84
CA PRO A 1078 -29.28 16.46 -13.03
C PRO A 1078 -28.56 15.42 -13.89
N VAL A 1079 -27.36 15.03 -13.46
CA VAL A 1079 -26.48 14.08 -14.15
C VAL A 1079 -25.48 13.51 -13.14
N ASP A 1080 -25.13 12.23 -13.26
CA ASP A 1080 -24.15 11.61 -12.34
C ASP A 1080 -22.77 12.27 -12.45
N GLN A 1081 -22.38 12.63 -13.67
CA GLN A 1081 -21.07 13.21 -13.94
C GLN A 1081 -21.11 14.25 -15.07
N LEU A 1082 -20.55 15.40 -14.76
CA LEU A 1082 -20.16 16.45 -15.69
C LEU A 1082 -18.64 16.65 -15.57
N GLN A 1083 -17.95 16.71 -16.71
CA GLN A 1083 -16.55 17.08 -16.84
C GLN A 1083 -16.48 18.43 -17.55
N LEU A 1084 -15.88 19.41 -16.89
CA LEU A 1084 -15.62 20.74 -17.44
C LEU A 1084 -14.12 20.92 -17.58
N GLN A 1085 -13.69 21.27 -18.80
CA GLN A 1085 -12.33 21.72 -19.09
C GLN A 1085 -12.35 23.22 -19.33
N LEU A 1086 -11.51 23.95 -18.60
CA LEU A 1086 -11.38 25.39 -18.64
C LEU A 1086 -10.00 25.77 -19.16
N ARG A 1087 -9.92 26.67 -20.14
CA ARG A 1087 -8.68 27.28 -20.63
C ARG A 1087 -8.91 28.78 -20.75
N ILE A 1088 -8.23 29.57 -19.91
CA ILE A 1088 -8.37 31.02 -19.85
C ILE A 1088 -7.02 31.69 -19.60
N GLN A 1089 -7.00 33.01 -19.61
CA GLN A 1089 -5.86 33.81 -19.20
C GLN A 1089 -6.23 34.69 -18.01
N ALA A 1090 -5.29 34.88 -17.10
CA ALA A 1090 -5.37 35.92 -16.08
C ALA A 1090 -5.11 37.30 -16.72
N GLU A 1091 -5.52 38.39 -16.06
CA GLU A 1091 -5.28 39.77 -16.55
C GLU A 1091 -3.78 40.10 -16.74
N ASP A 1092 -2.89 39.37 -16.07
CA ASP A 1092 -1.43 39.49 -16.23
C ASP A 1092 -0.86 38.70 -17.44
N GLY A 1093 -1.72 38.00 -18.18
CA GLY A 1093 -1.39 37.23 -19.38
C GLY A 1093 -0.92 35.80 -19.11
N GLU A 1094 -0.90 35.33 -17.86
CA GLU A 1094 -0.58 33.94 -17.54
C GLU A 1094 -1.75 33.02 -17.91
N ALA A 1095 -1.45 31.90 -18.58
CA ALA A 1095 -2.44 30.89 -18.91
C ALA A 1095 -2.88 30.12 -17.66
N PHE A 1096 -4.16 29.78 -17.60
CA PHE A 1096 -4.75 28.95 -16.56
C PHE A 1096 -5.62 27.87 -17.20
N GLU A 1097 -5.24 26.61 -16.97
CA GLU A 1097 -5.99 25.44 -17.42
C GLU A 1097 -6.43 24.62 -16.22
N GLU A 1098 -7.69 24.20 -16.19
CA GLU A 1098 -8.23 23.41 -15.08
C GLU A 1098 -9.27 22.39 -15.57
N GLU A 1099 -9.38 21.29 -14.82
CA GLU A 1099 -10.37 20.25 -15.07
C GLU A 1099 -11.21 20.01 -13.82
N VAL A 1100 -12.52 20.20 -13.97
CA VAL A 1100 -13.51 20.05 -12.89
C VAL A 1100 -14.39 18.84 -13.19
N TYR A 1101 -14.44 17.90 -12.26
CA TYR A 1101 -15.45 16.85 -12.25
C TYR A 1101 -16.56 17.21 -11.28
N TRP A 1102 -17.80 17.04 -11.68
CA TRP A 1102 -18.96 17.51 -10.93
C TRP A 1102 -20.10 16.51 -10.98
N THR A 1103 -20.68 16.17 -9.84
CA THR A 1103 -21.96 15.45 -9.76
C THR A 1103 -23.08 16.43 -9.47
N ILE A 1104 -24.19 16.32 -10.22
CA ILE A 1104 -25.32 17.25 -10.11
C ILE A 1104 -26.59 16.45 -9.82
N HIS A 1105 -26.98 16.38 -8.56
CA HIS A 1105 -28.23 15.74 -8.14
C HIS A 1105 -29.42 16.65 -8.35
N VAL A 1106 -29.22 17.96 -8.20
CA VAL A 1106 -30.27 18.96 -8.32
C VAL A 1106 -29.74 20.24 -8.95
N VAL A 1107 -30.57 20.83 -9.82
CA VAL A 1107 -30.37 22.19 -10.36
C VAL A 1107 -31.34 23.12 -9.62
N PRO A 1108 -30.85 24.15 -8.90
CA PRO A 1108 -31.73 25.05 -8.15
C PRO A 1108 -32.76 25.75 -9.06
N SER A 1109 -34.01 25.85 -8.61
CA SER A 1109 -34.99 26.76 -9.23
C SER A 1109 -34.64 28.21 -8.85
N GLY A 1110 -34.76 29.15 -9.79
CA GLY A 1110 -34.33 30.55 -9.59
C GLY A 1110 -34.96 31.33 -8.42
N ASP A 1111 -35.90 30.74 -7.69
CA ASP A 1111 -36.61 31.33 -6.55
C ASP A 1111 -36.03 30.93 -5.16
N SER A 1112 -34.96 30.13 -5.10
CA SER A 1112 -34.28 29.75 -3.85
C SER A 1112 -32.84 30.25 -3.85
N GLN A 1113 -32.66 31.54 -3.54
CA GLN A 1113 -31.40 32.12 -3.04
C GLN A 1113 -31.58 32.57 -1.60
#